data_AF-A0A505I037-F1
#
_entry.id   AF-A0A505I037-F1
#
_cell.length_a   1.000
_cell.length_b   1.000
_cell.length_c   1.000
_cell.angle_alpha   90.00
_cell.angle_beta   90.00
_cell.angle_gamma   90.00
#
_symmetry.space_group_name_H-M   'P 1'
#
loop_
_entity.id
_entity.type
_entity.pdbx_description
1 polymer ?
#
loop_
_entity_poly.entity_id
_entity_poly.type
_entity_poly.pdbx_seq_one_letter_code
_entity_poly.pdbx_strand_id
1 'polypeptide(L)'
;MLRMLRPGRRIPTHPSRTFSTTPHRSNDSPALNFRSLLSALRAQDDLVDITQPASPDLEIAALTRRVYESHSPAPLFHNVTNTDPETGLFKILGAPVGLRADPATRFGQNILHGSQIDMTKWPIPRLHPLDGGNYLATYGFHILQSPDKAWTSWSISRAMHVAKTPRTIVAPIMPGQHIAQVHQMWADQGAKDTPWALVLGGPPAAAFVGGMPLPAFVSEDGYIGALCGEAMDVVKCETNELYVPANAEIVLEGRISTTEKVGEGPMGEYHGYMFQDKAVPEPRIEVDCVTYRRDPVVPICVAGLAPDETHTVWGAAISAEILDALRGVELPVKMAWMLYEAQCCWVVVSVDVERLGRMGMKKDELSRRVGEVVFGTHAGWEAPKVFVVGDDVDVTDIGQFVWALATRYRPGADELVFEEADGLPMIPYMTRASRREVPNPGKGGKSVVNLLLPSEFEGKRPWVPGSFEGLYSEELKQRVLAKPDIPTLSCSTFIMSTPFIPDFRSIGQNIYFYEPDLNDTPIPQDAKTHPTLIILCTWFGGATPRRVAKYTSGYRQRYLRTPILLINTSFRDYAARSLHPIDANLTPAKNTITKILQSTPDATILLHVFSNGGCNTVTQLARAMKSPSSTSAIPADFKSALKLIIFDCCPGDSSFDRLYAAGAMALPAAQPGRAIGTAVLYSTAKVAYALQGVGAMRSIDDYRADLNDPEIFGEARRLYLYSRIDDMIPWKDVEGHMIEASGRGYAVTGVSFEDGKHCEETVYPVLSREYDKVDPSRQGVQLGRRWENSIDSLGEALNPGFTSCIGYWNTMDHRNTGCKMTDLGDYAPKALSLLRSKVQSGWVMYEWSSCTGNLEDGEDYQRADAEAFFNTEAYTSLPGCRVSGSSYPELTGHGNSRSTIFSQCQTIVVATYIRNTWFEQF
;
A
#
# COMPACT_ATOMS: atom_id res chain seq x y z
N MET A 1 -4.26 11.79 49.98
CA MET A 1 -5.74 11.78 49.86
C MET A 1 -6.31 10.81 50.90
N LEU A 2 -7.18 11.24 51.82
CA LEU A 2 -7.70 10.37 52.90
C LEU A 2 -9.17 10.68 53.24
N ARG A 3 -10.06 10.66 52.23
CA ARG A 3 -11.52 10.82 52.39
C ARG A 3 -12.31 10.53 51.08
N MET A 4 -12.36 9.29 50.61
CA MET A 4 -13.28 8.90 49.52
C MET A 4 -13.61 7.40 49.47
N LEU A 5 -14.06 6.83 50.59
CA LEU A 5 -14.73 5.51 50.62
C LEU A 5 -16.19 5.73 51.04
N ARG A 6 -17.14 5.53 50.11
CA ARG A 6 -18.57 5.42 50.42
C ARG A 6 -18.91 3.95 50.72
N PRO A 7 -19.45 3.60 51.90
CA PRO A 7 -19.88 2.23 52.17
C PRO A 7 -21.15 1.92 51.36
N GLY A 8 -21.18 0.84 50.57
CA GLY A 8 -22.36 0.58 49.73
C GLY A 8 -22.40 -0.67 48.84
N ARG A 9 -21.29 -1.39 48.60
CA ARG A 9 -21.31 -2.71 47.95
C ARG A 9 -20.40 -3.68 48.70
N ARG A 10 -20.89 -4.90 48.94
CA ARG A 10 -20.07 -5.99 49.47
C ARG A 10 -19.21 -6.55 48.33
N ILE A 11 -17.91 -6.67 48.57
CA ILE A 11 -17.04 -7.54 47.78
C ILE A 11 -17.50 -8.99 48.04
N PRO A 12 -17.72 -9.83 47.02
CA PRO A 12 -18.03 -11.24 47.24
C PRO A 12 -16.85 -11.96 47.89
N THR A 13 -17.05 -12.50 49.09
CA THR A 13 -16.06 -13.39 49.73
C THR A 13 -15.95 -14.68 48.94
N HIS A 14 -14.72 -15.16 48.70
CA HIS A 14 -14.45 -16.38 47.93
C HIS A 14 -15.35 -17.56 48.33
N PRO A 15 -16.10 -18.15 47.38
CA PRO A 15 -16.55 -19.54 47.50
C PRO A 15 -15.33 -20.46 47.46
N SER A 16 -15.36 -21.55 48.23
CA SER A 16 -14.39 -22.63 48.10
C SER A 16 -14.48 -23.25 46.69
N ARG A 17 -13.35 -23.42 46.01
CA ARG A 17 -13.29 -24.01 44.66
C ARG A 17 -13.61 -25.52 44.69
N THR A 18 -14.90 -25.86 44.64
CA THR A 18 -15.35 -27.18 44.20
C THR A 18 -15.27 -27.26 42.68
N PHE A 19 -14.44 -28.16 42.15
CA PHE A 19 -14.34 -28.39 40.70
C PHE A 19 -15.69 -28.84 40.13
N SER A 20 -16.19 -28.11 39.13
CA SER A 20 -17.45 -28.42 38.46
C SER A 20 -17.22 -29.38 37.29
N THR A 21 -17.86 -30.55 37.32
CA THR A 21 -17.78 -31.57 36.26
C THR A 21 -18.65 -31.25 35.04
N THR A 22 -18.67 -29.98 34.63
CA THR A 22 -19.34 -29.53 33.39
C THR A 22 -18.39 -29.79 32.21
N PRO A 23 -18.86 -30.21 31.02
CA PRO A 23 -17.97 -30.38 29.86
C PRO A 23 -17.21 -29.08 29.58
N HIS A 24 -15.88 -29.16 29.45
CA HIS A 24 -15.07 -28.02 29.03
C HIS A 24 -15.61 -27.49 27.70
N ARG A 25 -15.96 -26.20 27.66
CA ARG A 25 -15.86 -25.47 26.40
C ARG A 25 -14.38 -25.39 26.07
N SER A 26 -14.01 -25.80 24.86
CA SER A 26 -12.64 -25.62 24.40
C SER A 26 -12.43 -24.13 24.10
N ASN A 27 -11.34 -23.56 24.62
CA ASN A 27 -10.97 -22.15 24.45
C ASN A 27 -10.53 -21.82 22.99
N ASP A 28 -11.05 -22.52 21.97
CA ASP A 28 -10.57 -22.58 20.56
C ASP A 28 -10.58 -21.25 19.78
N SER A 29 -10.95 -20.15 20.44
CA SER A 29 -10.79 -18.78 19.94
C SER A 29 -9.32 -18.42 19.66
N PRO A 30 -9.00 -17.77 18.52
CA PRO A 30 -7.68 -17.17 18.25
C PRO A 30 -7.21 -16.19 19.32
N ALA A 31 -8.11 -15.45 19.97
CA ALA A 31 -7.71 -14.53 21.03
C ALA A 31 -7.00 -15.28 22.17
N LEU A 32 -7.47 -16.48 22.50
CA LEU A 32 -6.83 -17.33 23.51
C LEU A 32 -5.82 -18.32 22.91
N ASN A 33 -5.66 -18.42 21.57
CA ASN A 33 -4.84 -19.47 20.97
C ASN A 33 -3.96 -19.09 19.78
N PHE A 34 -2.69 -19.47 19.89
CA PHE A 34 -1.68 -19.26 18.88
C PHE A 34 -1.85 -20.12 17.60
N ARG A 35 -2.32 -21.38 17.70
CA ARG A 35 -2.65 -22.16 16.49
C ARG A 35 -3.97 -21.74 15.86
N SER A 36 -4.96 -21.34 16.66
CA SER A 36 -6.21 -20.86 16.09
C SER A 36 -6.02 -19.53 15.38
N LEU A 37 -5.06 -18.71 15.86
CA LEU A 37 -4.51 -17.58 15.13
C LEU A 37 -3.77 -18.01 13.85
N LEU A 38 -2.86 -18.99 13.88
CA LEU A 38 -2.15 -19.50 12.67
C LEU A 38 -3.05 -20.13 11.61
N SER A 39 -4.19 -20.71 12.01
CA SER A 39 -5.19 -21.28 11.10
C SER A 39 -6.14 -20.23 10.56
N ALA A 40 -6.56 -19.26 11.39
CA ALA A 40 -7.25 -18.04 10.97
C ALA A 40 -6.46 -17.32 9.87
N LEU A 41 -5.19 -17.04 10.17
CA LEU A 41 -4.16 -16.50 9.29
C LEU A 41 -4.17 -17.13 7.88
N ARG A 42 -4.08 -18.45 7.80
CA ARG A 42 -4.04 -19.19 6.53
C ARG A 42 -5.39 -19.22 5.81
N ALA A 43 -6.51 -19.09 6.52
CA ALA A 43 -7.83 -18.99 5.90
C ALA A 43 -8.13 -17.62 5.28
N GLN A 44 -7.30 -16.60 5.56
CA GLN A 44 -7.44 -15.23 5.09
C GLN A 44 -6.43 -14.86 3.98
N ASP A 45 -5.61 -15.82 3.52
CA ASP A 45 -4.39 -15.60 2.72
C ASP A 45 -3.36 -14.64 3.36
N ASP A 46 -3.50 -14.33 4.66
CA ASP A 46 -2.56 -13.52 5.45
C ASP A 46 -1.38 -14.34 6.02
N LEU A 47 -1.24 -15.61 5.62
CA LEU A 47 -0.08 -16.45 5.95
C LEU A 47 0.63 -16.96 4.71
N VAL A 48 1.96 -16.89 4.71
CA VAL A 48 2.81 -17.57 3.72
C VAL A 48 3.61 -18.67 4.40
N ASP A 49 3.34 -19.92 4.03
CA ASP A 49 4.08 -21.11 4.46
C ASP A 49 5.42 -21.22 3.70
N ILE A 50 6.49 -20.67 4.28
CA ILE A 50 7.85 -20.72 3.72
C ILE A 50 8.46 -22.10 4.02
N THR A 51 8.54 -22.93 2.98
CA THR A 51 9.07 -24.31 3.02
C THR A 51 10.51 -24.41 2.49
N GLN A 52 10.98 -23.36 1.83
CA GLN A 52 12.37 -23.21 1.41
C GLN A 52 13.28 -23.12 2.66
N PRO A 53 14.51 -23.66 2.63
CA PRO A 53 15.45 -23.51 3.74
C PRO A 53 15.81 -22.03 3.93
N ALA A 54 15.71 -21.52 5.16
CA ALA A 54 16.05 -20.15 5.52
C ALA A 54 17.02 -20.09 6.71
N SER A 55 17.88 -19.07 6.78
CA SER A 55 18.87 -18.89 7.86
C SER A 55 18.27 -18.20 9.10
N PRO A 56 18.47 -18.75 10.32
CA PRO A 56 18.18 -18.03 11.55
C PRO A 56 19.20 -16.89 11.78
N ASP A 57 20.37 -16.94 11.16
CA ASP A 57 21.26 -15.80 11.08
C ASP A 57 20.77 -14.83 9.99
N LEU A 58 20.15 -13.73 10.42
CA LEU A 58 19.67 -12.56 9.66
C LEU A 58 18.60 -12.79 8.57
N GLU A 59 18.56 -13.92 7.86
CA GLU A 59 17.67 -14.08 6.69
C GLU A 59 16.18 -14.10 7.07
N ILE A 60 15.81 -14.93 8.05
CA ILE A 60 14.44 -15.01 8.60
C ILE A 60 13.99 -13.64 9.13
N ALA A 61 14.90 -12.90 9.77
CA ALA A 61 14.62 -11.59 10.31
C ALA A 61 14.51 -10.51 9.23
N ALA A 62 15.35 -10.52 8.19
CA ALA A 62 15.28 -9.61 7.06
C ALA A 62 14.02 -9.81 6.21
N LEU A 63 13.61 -11.07 6.01
CA LEU A 63 12.34 -11.41 5.37
C LEU A 63 11.14 -10.90 6.20
N THR A 64 11.18 -11.10 7.52
CA THR A 64 10.15 -10.60 8.45
C THR A 64 10.14 -9.06 8.50
N ARG A 65 11.31 -8.40 8.51
CA ARG A 65 11.42 -6.93 8.53
C ARG A 65 10.80 -6.31 7.28
N ARG A 66 11.08 -6.92 6.12
CA ARG A 66 10.47 -6.56 4.83
C ARG A 66 8.94 -6.78 4.84
N VAL A 67 8.44 -7.84 5.46
CA VAL A 67 6.99 -8.12 5.54
C VAL A 67 6.23 -6.97 6.21
N TYR A 68 6.74 -6.41 7.31
CA TYR A 68 6.16 -5.20 7.90
C TYR A 68 6.22 -4.00 6.94
N GLU A 69 7.40 -3.74 6.34
CA GLU A 69 7.64 -2.59 5.44
C GLU A 69 6.81 -2.63 4.15
N SER A 70 6.38 -3.82 3.70
CA SER A 70 5.49 -4.00 2.55
C SER A 70 4.08 -4.47 2.91
N HIS A 71 3.67 -4.33 4.18
CA HIS A 71 2.35 -4.72 4.73
C HIS A 71 1.86 -6.07 4.17
N SER A 72 2.73 -7.07 4.20
CA SER A 72 2.54 -8.36 3.54
C SER A 72 2.04 -9.44 4.52
N PRO A 73 1.49 -10.56 4.01
CA PRO A 73 1.19 -11.75 4.80
C PRO A 73 2.33 -12.21 5.72
N ALA A 74 1.99 -12.70 6.91
CA ALA A 74 2.91 -13.18 7.93
C ALA A 74 3.67 -14.46 7.48
N PRO A 75 5.01 -14.50 7.58
CA PRO A 75 5.80 -15.65 7.13
C PRO A 75 5.90 -16.72 8.24
N LEU A 76 5.43 -17.93 7.96
CA LEU A 76 5.69 -19.12 8.77
C LEU A 76 6.83 -19.92 8.16
N PHE A 77 7.98 -19.96 8.82
CA PHE A 77 9.17 -20.69 8.38
C PHE A 77 9.14 -22.14 8.87
N HIS A 78 9.00 -23.08 7.93
CA HIS A 78 8.93 -24.52 8.21
C HIS A 78 10.30 -25.21 8.23
N ASN A 79 11.33 -24.58 7.64
CA ASN A 79 12.61 -25.20 7.33
C ASN A 79 13.75 -24.23 7.68
N VAL A 80 14.16 -24.25 8.94
CA VAL A 80 15.23 -23.37 9.44
C VAL A 80 16.57 -24.10 9.31
N THR A 81 17.53 -23.50 8.64
CA THR A 81 18.84 -24.12 8.36
C THR A 81 19.75 -24.13 9.58
N ASN A 82 20.76 -25.01 9.56
CA ASN A 82 21.75 -25.20 10.63
C ASN A 82 21.17 -25.68 11.98
N THR A 83 19.92 -26.15 12.01
CA THR A 83 19.36 -26.89 13.14
C THR A 83 19.88 -28.32 13.21
N ASP A 84 19.96 -28.84 14.43
CA ASP A 84 20.14 -30.27 14.71
C ASP A 84 19.02 -31.12 14.05
N PRO A 85 19.32 -32.12 13.19
CA PRO A 85 18.31 -32.87 12.44
C PRO A 85 17.46 -33.86 13.24
N GLU A 86 17.87 -34.24 14.45
CA GLU A 86 17.08 -35.16 15.30
C GLU A 86 16.10 -34.41 16.20
N THR A 87 16.42 -33.16 16.57
CA THR A 87 15.61 -32.33 17.47
C THR A 87 14.81 -31.25 16.75
N GLY A 88 15.38 -30.57 15.74
CA GLY A 88 14.66 -29.70 14.78
C GLY A 88 13.70 -28.67 15.39
N LEU A 89 14.05 -28.13 16.57
CA LEU A 89 13.08 -27.98 17.66
C LEU A 89 11.84 -27.12 17.40
N PHE A 90 11.92 -26.02 16.65
CA PHE A 90 10.77 -25.15 16.39
C PHE A 90 10.81 -24.45 15.03
N LYS A 91 9.61 -24.23 14.50
CA LYS A 91 9.33 -23.31 13.39
C LYS A 91 9.31 -21.87 13.89
N ILE A 92 9.41 -20.90 12.99
CA ILE A 92 9.40 -19.46 13.34
C ILE A 92 8.23 -18.76 12.64
N LEU A 93 7.48 -17.92 13.35
CA LEU A 93 6.48 -17.00 12.76
C LEU A 93 6.98 -15.56 12.87
N GLY A 94 7.17 -14.90 11.73
CA GLY A 94 7.38 -13.45 11.69
C GLY A 94 6.05 -12.69 11.69
N ALA A 95 6.05 -11.42 12.13
CA ALA A 95 4.88 -10.52 12.13
C ALA A 95 3.59 -11.13 12.75
N PRO A 96 3.64 -11.63 14.00
CA PRO A 96 2.50 -12.24 14.67
C PRO A 96 1.27 -11.33 14.84
N VAL A 97 1.35 -10.00 14.72
CA VAL A 97 0.21 -9.06 14.88
C VAL A 97 0.08 -8.08 13.70
N GLY A 98 0.00 -8.63 12.48
CA GLY A 98 -0.75 -8.02 11.38
C GLY A 98 -2.26 -7.99 11.65
N LEU A 99 -2.99 -7.12 10.95
CA LEU A 99 -4.44 -6.86 11.14
C LEU A 99 -5.30 -7.89 10.38
N ARG A 100 -6.33 -8.47 11.03
CA ARG A 100 -6.98 -9.76 10.62
C ARG A 100 -8.46 -9.90 11.01
N ALA A 101 -9.13 -10.95 10.50
CA ALA A 101 -10.44 -11.43 10.96
C ALA A 101 -10.71 -12.96 10.78
N ASP A 102 -10.97 -13.68 11.89
CA ASP A 102 -11.75 -14.96 12.01
C ASP A 102 -11.08 -16.38 11.77
N PRO A 103 -11.58 -17.51 12.36
CA PRO A 103 -10.97 -18.10 13.60
C PRO A 103 -11.05 -19.66 13.87
N ALA A 104 -9.96 -20.49 13.92
CA ALA A 104 -10.13 -21.94 14.33
C ALA A 104 -8.91 -22.83 14.76
N THR A 105 -9.02 -23.63 15.86
CA THR A 105 -8.30 -24.91 16.25
C THR A 105 -6.92 -24.93 16.96
N ARG A 106 -6.61 -25.96 17.81
CA ARG A 106 -5.52 -26.00 18.84
C ARG A 106 -4.70 -27.34 19.03
N PHE A 107 -3.51 -27.24 19.67
CA PHE A 107 -2.84 -28.17 20.67
C PHE A 107 -1.75 -29.27 20.35
N GLY A 108 -1.01 -29.76 21.39
CA GLY A 108 0.32 -30.46 21.35
C GLY A 108 0.86 -31.05 22.69
N GLN A 109 2.10 -31.62 22.77
CA GLN A 109 2.39 -32.81 23.65
C GLN A 109 3.83 -33.09 24.30
N ASN A 110 4.84 -32.19 24.44
CA ASN A 110 6.27 -32.57 24.74
C ASN A 110 6.97 -31.91 25.97
N ILE A 111 8.08 -32.49 26.50
CA ILE A 111 8.87 -32.01 27.69
C ILE A 111 10.40 -32.32 27.59
N LEU A 112 11.28 -31.45 28.14
CA LEU A 112 12.74 -31.60 28.36
C LEU A 112 13.19 -31.03 29.74
N HIS A 113 14.21 -31.62 30.38
CA HIS A 113 14.76 -31.16 31.67
C HIS A 113 16.29 -31.03 31.71
N GLY A 114 16.81 -30.09 32.50
CA GLY A 114 18.21 -30.06 32.94
C GLY A 114 19.24 -30.16 31.80
N SER A 115 20.09 -31.19 31.84
CA SER A 115 21.14 -31.43 30.84
C SER A 115 20.63 -31.87 29.46
N GLN A 116 19.32 -32.11 29.29
CA GLN A 116 18.70 -32.30 27.98
C GLN A 116 18.48 -30.97 27.25
N ILE A 117 18.56 -29.84 27.95
CA ILE A 117 18.38 -28.50 27.41
C ILE A 117 19.74 -28.00 26.93
N ASP A 118 19.87 -27.84 25.61
CA ASP A 118 21.03 -27.20 24.99
C ASP A 118 20.60 -26.21 23.90
N MET A 119 20.36 -24.98 24.35
CA MET A 119 19.95 -23.85 23.51
C MET A 119 21.04 -23.43 22.51
N THR A 120 22.27 -23.92 22.61
CA THR A 120 23.30 -23.68 21.56
C THR A 120 23.00 -24.41 20.25
N LYS A 121 22.09 -25.41 20.26
CA LYS A 121 21.62 -26.15 19.08
C LYS A 121 20.28 -25.64 18.51
N TRP A 122 19.64 -24.69 19.18
CA TRP A 122 18.31 -24.21 18.80
C TRP A 122 18.39 -23.17 17.67
N PRO A 123 17.36 -23.04 16.81
CA PRO A 123 17.27 -22.00 15.78
C PRO A 123 16.94 -20.61 16.37
N ILE A 124 17.71 -20.17 17.37
CA ILE A 124 17.54 -18.84 17.98
C ILE A 124 18.05 -17.80 16.98
N PRO A 125 17.21 -16.89 16.46
CA PRO A 125 17.62 -16.00 15.39
C PRO A 125 18.51 -14.84 15.88
N ARG A 126 19.42 -14.40 15.01
CA ARG A 126 19.99 -13.04 15.11
C ARG A 126 19.12 -12.13 14.26
N LEU A 127 18.56 -11.08 14.86
CA LEU A 127 17.48 -10.30 14.25
C LEU A 127 18.04 -9.15 13.40
N HIS A 128 19.14 -8.55 13.83
CA HIS A 128 19.78 -7.42 13.16
C HIS A 128 21.31 -7.56 13.15
N PRO A 129 22.03 -6.96 12.18
CA PRO A 129 23.47 -7.18 12.01
C PRO A 129 24.35 -6.75 13.19
N LEU A 130 23.89 -5.82 14.03
CA LEU A 130 24.64 -5.25 15.16
C LEU A 130 24.16 -5.78 16.53
N ASP A 131 23.28 -6.80 16.56
CA ASP A 131 22.73 -7.34 17.80
C ASP A 131 23.84 -7.91 18.69
N GLY A 132 23.74 -7.72 20.02
CA GLY A 132 24.70 -8.27 20.99
C GLY A 132 24.72 -9.81 21.08
N GLY A 133 23.71 -10.48 20.52
CA GLY A 133 23.52 -11.93 20.54
C GLY A 133 22.25 -12.34 19.80
N ASN A 134 21.84 -13.59 19.96
CA ASN A 134 20.64 -14.13 19.32
C ASN A 134 19.45 -14.01 20.30
N TYR A 135 18.28 -13.57 19.83
CA TYR A 135 17.12 -13.32 20.68
C TYR A 135 16.10 -14.44 20.57
N LEU A 136 15.81 -15.09 21.71
CA LEU A 136 14.86 -16.20 21.84
C LEU A 136 13.43 -15.71 22.08
N ALA A 137 13.28 -14.62 22.84
CA ALA A 137 12.00 -13.96 23.04
C ALA A 137 12.06 -12.53 22.50
N THR A 138 11.28 -12.27 21.46
CA THR A 138 10.81 -10.91 21.10
C THR A 138 9.30 -10.84 20.93
N TYR A 139 8.59 -11.96 20.96
CA TYR A 139 7.13 -12.03 21.12
C TYR A 139 6.76 -13.15 22.11
N GLY A 140 6.87 -12.83 23.40
CA GLY A 140 6.58 -13.75 24.50
C GLY A 140 6.66 -13.04 25.85
N PHE A 141 5.99 -13.57 26.87
CA PHE A 141 5.88 -12.93 28.18
C PHE A 141 6.56 -13.77 29.28
N HIS A 142 7.23 -13.06 30.17
CA HIS A 142 7.78 -13.57 31.43
C HIS A 142 6.66 -13.60 32.46
N ILE A 143 6.57 -14.67 33.23
CA ILE A 143 5.67 -14.81 34.38
C ILE A 143 6.52 -14.85 35.65
N LEU A 144 6.24 -13.91 36.56
CA LEU A 144 6.75 -13.88 37.92
C LEU A 144 5.57 -13.82 38.90
N GLN A 145 5.79 -14.24 40.15
CA GLN A 145 4.82 -14.11 41.23
C GLN A 145 5.49 -13.51 42.47
N SER A 146 4.79 -12.65 43.20
CA SER A 146 5.28 -12.08 44.46
C SER A 146 5.54 -13.17 45.51
N PRO A 147 6.47 -12.97 46.45
CA PRO A 147 6.81 -14.02 47.43
C PRO A 147 5.63 -14.47 48.32
N ASP A 148 4.67 -13.58 48.56
CA ASP A 148 3.42 -13.85 49.30
C ASP A 148 2.30 -14.46 48.43
N LYS A 149 2.53 -14.59 47.12
CA LYS A 149 1.60 -15.07 46.09
C LYS A 149 0.35 -14.19 45.88
N ALA A 150 0.35 -12.96 46.36
CA ALA A 150 -0.77 -12.03 46.20
C ALA A 150 -0.86 -11.40 44.79
N TRP A 151 0.25 -11.32 44.06
CA TRP A 151 0.35 -10.71 42.73
C TRP A 151 1.11 -11.61 41.77
N THR A 152 0.59 -11.83 40.56
CA THR A 152 1.30 -12.49 39.46
C THR A 152 1.46 -11.51 38.32
N SER A 153 2.70 -11.25 37.90
CA SER A 153 3.07 -10.30 36.84
C SER A 153 3.37 -11.07 35.55
N TRP A 154 2.63 -10.79 34.48
CA TRP A 154 2.92 -11.29 33.12
C TRP A 154 3.38 -10.12 32.28
N SER A 155 4.65 -10.14 31.83
CA SER A 155 5.28 -8.98 31.19
C SER A 155 6.13 -9.38 29.99
N ILE A 156 5.95 -8.73 28.83
CA ILE A 156 6.89 -8.85 27.72
C ILE A 156 8.14 -8.02 28.03
N SER A 157 9.27 -8.72 28.05
CA SER A 157 10.61 -8.17 27.90
C SER A 157 11.36 -9.11 26.94
N ARG A 158 12.31 -8.58 26.17
CA ARG A 158 13.10 -9.41 25.26
C ARG A 158 14.05 -10.32 26.03
N ALA A 159 14.35 -11.50 25.49
CA ALA A 159 15.33 -12.41 26.09
C ALA A 159 16.39 -12.85 25.06
N MET A 160 17.64 -12.48 25.34
CA MET A 160 18.82 -12.84 24.57
C MET A 160 19.44 -14.13 25.10
N HIS A 161 19.85 -15.03 24.20
CA HIS A 161 20.63 -16.22 24.56
C HIS A 161 22.08 -15.85 24.88
N VAL A 162 22.60 -16.33 26.00
CA VAL A 162 24.02 -16.13 26.35
C VAL A 162 24.86 -17.12 25.56
N ALA A 163 25.51 -16.64 24.50
CA ALA A 163 26.25 -17.45 23.54
C ALA A 163 27.23 -18.43 24.20
N LYS A 164 27.28 -19.66 23.67
CA LYS A 164 28.07 -20.81 24.18
C LYS A 164 27.61 -21.37 25.55
N THR A 165 26.53 -20.87 26.15
CA THR A 165 25.89 -21.52 27.30
C THR A 165 24.72 -22.41 26.83
N PRO A 166 24.50 -23.60 27.41
CA PRO A 166 23.39 -24.46 27.01
C PRO A 166 22.04 -24.02 27.58
N ARG A 167 22.02 -23.24 28.69
CA ARG A 167 20.81 -23.00 29.50
C ARG A 167 20.64 -21.57 30.02
N THR A 168 21.51 -20.64 29.66
CA THR A 168 21.48 -19.28 30.24
C THR A 168 20.95 -18.25 29.22
N ILE A 169 20.02 -17.41 29.66
CA ILE A 169 19.52 -16.25 28.91
C ILE A 169 19.62 -14.98 29.77
N VAL A 170 19.37 -13.82 29.16
CA VAL A 170 19.33 -12.52 29.84
C VAL A 170 18.21 -11.68 29.23
N ALA A 171 17.55 -10.87 30.07
CA ALA A 171 16.48 -9.97 29.66
C ALA A 171 16.62 -8.63 30.40
N PRO A 172 16.28 -7.49 29.79
CA PRO A 172 16.16 -6.22 30.51
C PRO A 172 15.12 -6.30 31.62
N ILE A 173 15.50 -5.92 32.84
CA ILE A 173 14.61 -5.83 34.00
C ILE A 173 14.65 -4.37 34.51
N MET A 174 13.99 -3.48 33.78
CA MET A 174 14.12 -2.03 33.98
C MET A 174 13.34 -1.54 35.21
N PRO A 175 13.96 -0.74 36.10
CA PRO A 175 13.26 -0.11 37.23
C PRO A 175 12.02 0.66 36.79
N GLY A 176 10.89 0.38 37.44
CA GLY A 176 9.56 0.88 37.09
C GLY A 176 8.62 -0.24 36.64
N GLN A 177 9.10 -1.15 35.78
CA GLN A 177 8.29 -2.25 35.22
C GLN A 177 7.88 -3.29 36.29
N HIS A 178 6.74 -3.96 36.11
CA HIS A 178 6.23 -4.97 37.04
C HIS A 178 7.21 -6.12 37.30
N ILE A 179 7.91 -6.61 36.26
CA ILE A 179 8.98 -7.62 36.39
C ILE A 179 10.07 -7.19 37.37
N ALA A 180 10.50 -5.93 37.31
CA ALA A 180 11.52 -5.39 38.20
C ALA A 180 11.00 -5.22 39.63
N GLN A 181 9.74 -4.78 39.79
CA GLN A 181 9.10 -4.68 41.10
C GLN A 181 9.00 -6.05 41.79
N VAL A 182 8.50 -7.07 41.08
CA VAL A 182 8.36 -8.43 41.65
C VAL A 182 9.74 -9.06 41.91
N HIS A 183 10.71 -8.90 41.00
CA HIS A 183 12.09 -9.38 41.21
C HIS A 183 12.74 -8.73 42.45
N GLN A 184 12.55 -7.42 42.65
CA GLN A 184 13.04 -6.70 43.83
C GLN A 184 12.39 -7.22 45.13
N MET A 185 11.10 -7.57 45.13
CA MET A 185 10.45 -8.16 46.33
C MET A 185 11.08 -9.48 46.78
N TRP A 186 11.62 -10.29 45.86
CA TRP A 186 12.40 -11.49 46.20
C TRP A 186 13.80 -11.14 46.72
N ALA A 187 14.48 -10.18 46.09
CA ALA A 187 15.80 -9.70 46.52
C ALA A 187 15.76 -9.07 47.93
N ASP A 188 14.73 -8.28 48.25
CA ASP A 188 14.53 -7.64 49.55
C ASP A 188 14.28 -8.66 50.68
N GLN A 189 13.76 -9.84 50.35
CA GLN A 189 13.63 -10.97 51.28
C GLN A 189 14.91 -11.83 51.39
N GLY A 190 15.99 -11.42 50.73
CA GLY A 190 17.28 -12.12 50.75
C GLY A 190 17.31 -13.40 49.90
N ALA A 191 16.34 -13.58 48.98
CA ALA A 191 16.38 -14.69 48.04
C ALA A 191 17.52 -14.50 47.02
N LYS A 192 18.23 -15.59 46.69
CA LYS A 192 19.31 -15.58 45.69
C LYS A 192 18.80 -15.56 44.25
N ASP A 193 17.61 -16.10 44.05
CA ASP A 193 16.96 -16.26 42.76
C ASP A 193 15.46 -16.00 42.91
N THR A 194 14.82 -15.49 41.86
CA THR A 194 13.36 -15.35 41.70
C THR A 194 12.82 -16.48 40.82
N PRO A 195 11.79 -17.25 41.25
CA PRO A 195 11.13 -18.23 40.39
C PRO A 195 10.50 -17.57 39.16
N TRP A 196 10.69 -18.17 37.99
CA TRP A 196 10.33 -17.57 36.70
C TRP A 196 9.89 -18.61 35.68
N ALA A 197 9.01 -18.17 34.77
CA ALA A 197 8.73 -18.86 33.51
C ALA A 197 8.65 -17.85 32.36
N LEU A 198 8.87 -18.31 31.13
CA LEU A 198 8.73 -17.54 29.89
C LEU A 198 7.89 -18.33 28.88
N VAL A 199 6.89 -17.67 28.33
CA VAL A 199 5.92 -18.26 27.38
C VAL A 199 6.18 -17.73 25.97
N LEU A 200 6.49 -18.65 25.04
CA LEU A 200 6.60 -18.39 23.61
C LEU A 200 5.42 -19.05 22.87
N GLY A 201 4.84 -18.35 21.89
CA GLY A 201 3.62 -18.82 21.22
C GLY A 201 2.43 -18.98 22.18
N GLY A 202 2.33 -18.07 23.15
CA GLY A 202 1.20 -18.02 24.08
C GLY A 202 -0.11 -17.58 23.43
N PRO A 203 -1.21 -17.57 24.21
CA PRO A 203 -2.45 -16.87 23.84
C PRO A 203 -2.17 -15.46 23.30
N PRO A 204 -2.64 -15.08 22.11
CA PRO A 204 -2.44 -13.74 21.56
C PRO A 204 -2.97 -12.62 22.47
N ALA A 205 -4.09 -12.82 23.16
CA ALA A 205 -4.60 -11.90 24.17
C ALA A 205 -3.67 -11.81 25.40
N ALA A 206 -2.93 -12.87 25.75
CA ALA A 206 -1.93 -12.81 26.80
C ALA A 206 -0.65 -12.07 26.37
N ALA A 207 -0.27 -12.18 25.10
CA ALA A 207 0.78 -11.33 24.54
C ALA A 207 0.35 -9.86 24.47
N PHE A 208 -0.92 -9.57 24.13
CA PHE A 208 -1.46 -8.20 24.13
C PHE A 208 -1.52 -7.60 25.54
N VAL A 209 -2.17 -8.28 26.50
CA VAL A 209 -2.29 -7.81 27.89
C VAL A 209 -0.93 -7.78 28.59
N GLY A 210 -0.02 -8.70 28.26
CA GLY A 210 1.34 -8.77 28.83
C GLY A 210 2.27 -7.59 28.49
N GLY A 211 1.80 -6.58 27.75
CA GLY A 211 2.45 -5.26 27.68
C GLY A 211 1.45 -4.12 27.68
N MET A 212 0.23 -4.35 28.18
CA MET A 212 -0.61 -3.25 28.68
C MET A 212 0.04 -2.72 29.97
N PRO A 213 0.25 -1.39 30.11
CA PRO A 213 0.82 -0.79 31.32
C PRO A 213 -0.24 -0.69 32.44
N LEU A 214 -0.77 -1.85 32.86
CA LEU A 214 -1.79 -1.96 33.91
C LEU A 214 -1.27 -1.38 35.25
N PRO A 215 -2.17 -1.03 36.19
CA PRO A 215 -1.77 -0.64 37.53
C PRO A 215 -1.04 -1.78 38.29
N ALA A 216 -0.01 -1.42 39.06
CA ALA A 216 0.70 -2.38 39.92
C ALA A 216 -0.25 -3.12 40.88
N PHE A 217 0.11 -4.37 41.21
CA PHE A 217 -0.71 -5.32 41.99
C PHE A 217 -2.01 -5.80 41.32
N VAL A 218 -2.32 -5.37 40.08
CA VAL A 218 -3.26 -6.08 39.21
C VAL A 218 -2.51 -7.24 38.54
N SER A 219 -3.13 -8.42 38.46
CA SER A 219 -2.56 -9.59 37.75
C SER A 219 -3.18 -9.70 36.36
N GLU A 220 -2.35 -9.84 35.34
CA GLU A 220 -2.75 -9.81 33.93
C GLU A 220 -3.63 -11.01 33.52
N ASP A 221 -3.50 -12.16 34.19
CA ASP A 221 -4.29 -13.37 33.95
C ASP A 221 -5.80 -13.14 34.13
N GLY A 222 -6.18 -12.41 35.18
CA GLY A 222 -7.56 -11.98 35.41
C GLY A 222 -8.06 -10.97 34.38
N TYR A 223 -7.17 -10.11 33.86
CA TYR A 223 -7.52 -9.11 32.83
C TYR A 223 -7.73 -9.77 31.45
N ILE A 224 -6.92 -10.77 31.10
CA ILE A 224 -7.12 -11.60 29.88
C ILE A 224 -8.50 -12.26 29.90
N GLY A 225 -8.92 -12.79 31.05
CA GLY A 225 -10.25 -13.38 31.24
C GLY A 225 -11.39 -12.36 31.13
N ALA A 226 -11.17 -11.11 31.56
CA ALA A 226 -12.14 -10.02 31.38
C ALA A 226 -12.22 -9.56 29.91
N LEU A 227 -11.09 -9.46 29.22
CA LEU A 227 -10.97 -9.05 27.83
C LEU A 227 -11.61 -10.06 26.86
N CYS A 228 -11.38 -11.36 27.08
CA CYS A 228 -11.93 -12.43 26.25
C CYS A 228 -13.36 -12.85 26.64
N GLY A 229 -13.85 -12.42 27.81
CA GLY A 229 -15.16 -12.84 28.35
C GLY A 229 -15.22 -14.28 28.89
N GLU A 230 -14.14 -15.05 28.74
CA GLU A 230 -13.99 -16.41 29.25
C GLU A 230 -12.59 -16.63 29.85
N ALA A 231 -12.49 -17.53 30.84
CA ALA A 231 -11.25 -17.77 31.57
C ALA A 231 -10.29 -18.69 30.78
N MET A 232 -9.05 -18.23 30.65
CA MET A 232 -7.95 -18.96 30.03
C MET A 232 -7.56 -20.21 30.83
N ASP A 233 -7.44 -21.36 30.16
CA ASP A 233 -6.87 -22.57 30.76
C ASP A 233 -5.38 -22.37 31.08
N VAL A 234 -5.00 -22.62 32.33
CA VAL A 234 -3.60 -22.60 32.81
C VAL A 234 -3.23 -23.94 33.45
N VAL A 235 -1.98 -24.36 33.26
CA VAL A 235 -1.35 -25.51 33.93
C VAL A 235 -0.24 -25.00 34.85
N LYS A 236 0.07 -25.78 35.89
CA LYS A 236 1.23 -25.50 36.74
C LYS A 236 2.52 -25.86 35.98
N CYS A 237 3.59 -25.10 36.20
CA CYS A 237 4.96 -25.45 35.80
C CYS A 237 5.43 -26.79 36.42
N GLU A 238 6.32 -27.50 35.72
CA GLU A 238 6.89 -28.78 36.16
C GLU A 238 7.90 -28.61 37.32
N THR A 239 8.60 -27.48 37.36
CA THR A 239 9.72 -27.23 38.29
C THR A 239 9.49 -26.11 39.32
N ASN A 240 8.40 -25.36 39.22
CA ASN A 240 8.09 -24.28 40.17
C ASN A 240 6.57 -24.10 40.38
N GLU A 241 6.18 -23.16 41.26
CA GLU A 241 4.78 -22.93 41.66
C GLU A 241 4.00 -21.97 40.76
N LEU A 242 4.56 -21.52 39.63
CA LEU A 242 3.88 -20.64 38.69
C LEU A 242 2.85 -21.42 37.85
N TYR A 243 1.94 -20.67 37.25
CA TYR A 243 0.95 -21.18 36.31
C TYR A 243 1.15 -20.49 34.96
N VAL A 244 1.20 -21.30 33.91
CA VAL A 244 1.42 -20.91 32.52
C VAL A 244 0.18 -21.30 31.70
N PRO A 245 -0.13 -20.63 30.59
CA PRO A 245 -1.21 -21.06 29.70
C PRO A 245 -1.03 -22.54 29.30
N ALA A 246 -2.11 -23.33 29.32
CA ALA A 246 -2.17 -24.76 28.96
C ALA A 246 -1.91 -25.04 27.44
N ASN A 247 -1.15 -24.15 26.81
CA ASN A 247 -1.60 -23.49 25.61
C ASN A 247 -0.45 -22.86 24.81
N ALA A 248 0.66 -22.57 25.47
CA ALA A 248 1.91 -22.08 24.89
C ALA A 248 2.48 -23.07 23.86
N GLU A 249 3.27 -22.58 22.91
CA GLU A 249 4.06 -23.44 22.01
C GLU A 249 5.33 -23.94 22.69
N ILE A 250 5.99 -23.07 23.47
CA ILE A 250 7.13 -23.40 24.34
C ILE A 250 6.96 -22.64 25.66
N VAL A 251 7.20 -23.31 26.79
CA VAL A 251 7.42 -22.72 28.10
C VAL A 251 8.83 -23.03 28.53
N LEU A 252 9.59 -22.00 28.90
CA LEU A 252 10.85 -22.13 29.61
C LEU A 252 10.60 -21.88 31.09
N GLU A 253 11.15 -22.71 31.95
CA GLU A 253 11.03 -22.60 33.40
C GLU A 253 12.41 -22.52 34.05
N GLY A 254 12.53 -21.76 35.14
CA GLY A 254 13.78 -21.64 35.86
C GLY A 254 13.78 -20.46 36.82
N ARG A 255 14.84 -19.67 36.79
CA ARG A 255 15.08 -18.64 37.79
C ARG A 255 15.87 -17.43 37.29
N ILE A 256 15.57 -16.25 37.84
CA ILE A 256 16.31 -14.99 37.62
C ILE A 256 17.20 -14.74 38.84
N SER A 257 18.51 -14.64 38.69
CA SER A 257 19.42 -14.37 39.81
C SER A 257 19.28 -12.94 40.32
N THR A 258 19.25 -12.75 41.64
CA THR A 258 19.23 -11.43 42.28
C THR A 258 20.63 -10.81 42.44
N THR A 259 21.69 -11.58 42.17
CA THR A 259 23.09 -11.11 42.36
C THR A 259 23.97 -11.24 41.11
N GLU A 260 23.72 -12.20 40.23
CA GLU A 260 24.54 -12.41 39.03
C GLU A 260 23.99 -11.66 37.81
N LYS A 261 24.86 -10.94 37.10
CA LYS A 261 24.53 -10.18 35.88
C LYS A 261 25.43 -10.57 34.71
N VAL A 262 24.88 -10.49 33.50
CA VAL A 262 25.58 -10.72 32.23
C VAL A 262 25.21 -9.62 31.22
N GLY A 263 25.95 -9.50 30.12
CA GLY A 263 25.69 -8.47 29.11
C GLY A 263 24.46 -8.77 28.26
N GLU A 264 23.52 -7.82 28.20
CA GLU A 264 22.38 -7.77 27.29
C GLU A 264 22.60 -6.68 26.23
N GLY A 265 22.11 -6.87 25.01
CA GLY A 265 22.10 -5.82 24.01
C GLY A 265 23.46 -5.53 23.34
N PRO A 266 23.48 -4.60 22.36
CA PRO A 266 22.34 -3.82 21.88
C PRO A 266 21.34 -4.65 21.04
N MET A 267 20.21 -4.04 20.68
CA MET A 267 19.22 -4.54 19.73
C MET A 267 18.71 -3.37 18.85
N GLY A 268 17.99 -3.67 17.76
CA GLY A 268 17.03 -2.73 17.17
C GLY A 268 15.85 -2.50 18.13
N GLU A 269 15.41 -1.26 18.24
CA GLU A 269 14.40 -0.80 19.22
C GLU A 269 13.20 -0.13 18.53
N TYR A 270 12.06 -0.06 19.24
CA TYR A 270 10.79 0.49 18.76
C TYR A 270 10.91 1.88 18.12
N HIS A 271 11.82 2.72 18.61
CA HIS A 271 12.00 4.09 18.11
C HIS A 271 12.71 4.15 16.74
N GLY A 272 12.80 3.06 15.97
CA GLY A 272 13.32 3.04 14.61
C GLY A 272 14.86 3.11 14.49
N TYR A 273 15.60 2.94 15.58
CA TYR A 273 17.07 3.05 15.59
C TYR A 273 17.75 1.81 16.18
N MET A 274 18.96 1.57 15.70
CA MET A 274 19.89 0.60 16.25
C MET A 274 21.21 1.30 16.58
N PHE A 275 21.70 1.15 17.81
CA PHE A 275 22.90 1.83 18.30
C PHE A 275 24.05 0.83 18.57
N GLN A 276 25.28 1.23 18.24
CA GLN A 276 26.49 0.43 18.47
C GLN A 276 27.02 0.62 19.90
N ASP A 277 26.15 0.44 20.89
CA ASP A 277 26.51 0.51 22.30
C ASP A 277 27.24 -0.75 22.79
N LYS A 278 27.78 -0.67 24.00
CA LYS A 278 28.26 -1.85 24.73
C LYS A 278 27.08 -2.51 25.44
N ALA A 279 27.12 -3.84 25.54
CA ALA A 279 26.15 -4.61 26.30
C ALA A 279 25.99 -4.12 27.74
N VAL A 280 24.74 -4.02 28.21
CA VAL A 280 24.35 -3.54 29.54
C VAL A 280 24.29 -4.72 30.52
N PRO A 281 24.83 -4.62 31.75
CA PRO A 281 24.75 -5.70 32.73
C PRO A 281 23.33 -5.90 33.28
N GLU A 282 22.64 -6.94 32.84
CA GLU A 282 21.28 -7.30 33.24
C GLU A 282 21.24 -8.66 33.98
N PRO A 283 20.19 -8.95 34.79
CA PRO A 283 20.12 -10.16 35.61
C PRO A 283 20.22 -11.47 34.81
N ARG A 284 21.06 -12.39 35.29
CA ARG A 284 21.26 -13.70 34.67
C ARG A 284 20.05 -14.59 34.92
N ILE A 285 19.51 -15.19 33.85
CA ILE A 285 18.39 -16.14 33.92
C ILE A 285 18.90 -17.54 33.56
N GLU A 286 18.66 -18.53 34.41
CA GLU A 286 19.03 -19.93 34.16
C GLU A 286 17.76 -20.77 33.94
N VAL A 287 17.75 -21.55 32.85
CA VAL A 287 16.64 -22.41 32.43
C VAL A 287 16.85 -23.83 32.97
N ASP A 288 15.92 -24.33 33.76
CA ASP A 288 15.98 -25.63 34.42
C ASP A 288 15.00 -26.68 33.80
N CYS A 289 13.90 -26.24 33.18
CA CYS A 289 12.98 -27.08 32.40
C CYS A 289 12.48 -26.36 31.13
N VAL A 290 12.11 -27.12 30.10
CA VAL A 290 11.45 -26.64 28.89
C VAL A 290 10.30 -27.60 28.55
N THR A 291 9.06 -27.13 28.59
CA THR A 291 7.91 -27.85 28.03
C THR A 291 7.53 -27.23 26.68
N TYR A 292 7.06 -28.04 25.74
CA TYR A 292 6.78 -27.55 24.39
C TYR A 292 5.76 -28.42 23.66
N ARG A 293 5.13 -27.88 22.62
CA ARG A 293 4.16 -28.63 21.84
C ARG A 293 4.84 -29.45 20.73
N ARG A 294 4.10 -30.38 20.12
CA ARG A 294 4.58 -31.05 18.90
C ARG A 294 4.57 -30.04 17.75
N ASP A 295 5.61 -30.05 16.92
CA ASP A 295 5.80 -29.10 15.82
C ASP A 295 5.69 -27.62 16.28
N PRO A 296 6.35 -27.22 17.38
CA PRO A 296 6.10 -25.93 18.04
C PRO A 296 6.53 -24.76 17.14
N VAL A 297 5.95 -23.59 17.37
CA VAL A 297 6.24 -22.36 16.61
C VAL A 297 6.64 -21.25 17.57
N VAL A 298 7.80 -20.63 17.37
CA VAL A 298 8.23 -19.43 18.10
C VAL A 298 7.87 -18.20 17.26
N PRO A 299 6.92 -17.36 17.70
CA PRO A 299 6.73 -16.03 17.12
C PRO A 299 7.90 -15.10 17.45
N ILE A 300 8.26 -14.24 16.49
CA ILE A 300 9.28 -13.20 16.64
C ILE A 300 8.75 -11.83 16.19
N CYS A 301 9.16 -10.80 16.92
CA CYS A 301 9.13 -9.40 16.47
C CYS A 301 10.54 -8.98 16.03
N VAL A 302 10.65 -8.27 14.91
CA VAL A 302 11.93 -7.69 14.42
C VAL A 302 11.85 -6.17 14.56
N ALA A 303 11.97 -5.70 15.81
CA ALA A 303 11.69 -4.32 16.21
C ALA A 303 12.59 -3.31 15.47
N GLY A 304 11.96 -2.30 14.87
CA GLY A 304 12.66 -1.28 14.10
C GLY A 304 11.72 -0.15 13.71
N LEU A 305 11.73 0.24 12.43
CA LEU A 305 10.81 1.27 11.93
C LEU A 305 9.36 0.77 11.95
N ALA A 306 8.43 1.60 12.38
CA ALA A 306 7.01 1.27 12.41
C ALA A 306 6.42 0.91 11.04
N PRO A 307 5.34 0.10 10.99
CA PRO A 307 4.70 -0.58 12.10
C PRO A 307 5.22 -2.01 12.30
N ASP A 308 5.47 -2.39 13.55
CA ASP A 308 5.67 -3.78 14.00
C ASP A 308 4.95 -3.97 15.34
N GLU A 309 5.07 -5.11 16.01
CA GLU A 309 4.35 -5.38 17.27
C GLU A 309 4.63 -4.37 18.37
N THR A 310 5.81 -3.74 18.39
CA THR A 310 6.12 -2.68 19.37
C THR A 310 5.26 -1.43 19.18
N HIS A 311 4.67 -1.29 17.99
CA HIS A 311 3.74 -0.24 17.62
C HIS A 311 2.29 -0.71 17.72
N THR A 312 1.94 -1.80 17.03
CA THR A 312 0.55 -2.26 16.87
C THR A 312 -0.05 -2.83 18.15
N VAL A 313 0.78 -3.35 19.06
CA VAL A 313 0.35 -3.86 20.38
C VAL A 313 0.50 -2.77 21.44
N TRP A 314 1.74 -2.32 21.70
CA TRP A 314 2.00 -1.39 22.83
C TRP A 314 1.43 0.00 22.58
N GLY A 315 1.51 0.53 21.36
CA GLY A 315 0.92 1.82 21.01
C GLY A 315 -0.60 1.84 21.26
N ALA A 316 -1.31 0.81 20.80
CA ALA A 316 -2.75 0.66 21.03
C ALA A 316 -3.09 0.50 22.52
N ALA A 317 -2.32 -0.31 23.26
CA ALA A 317 -2.49 -0.51 24.70
C ALA A 317 -2.27 0.79 25.51
N ILE A 318 -1.16 1.48 25.29
CA ILE A 318 -0.82 2.76 25.94
C ILE A 318 -1.86 3.84 25.60
N SER A 319 -2.39 3.85 24.37
CA SER A 319 -3.48 4.73 23.96
C SER A 319 -4.75 4.52 24.79
N ALA A 320 -5.12 3.28 25.05
CA ALA A 320 -6.31 2.93 25.83
C ALA A 320 -6.17 3.35 27.31
N GLU A 321 -5.04 3.04 27.95
CA GLU A 321 -4.77 3.42 29.35
C GLU A 321 -4.67 4.94 29.53
N ILE A 322 -4.04 5.66 28.59
CA ILE A 322 -4.03 7.14 28.57
C ILE A 322 -5.46 7.70 28.43
N LEU A 323 -6.29 7.11 27.56
CA LEU A 323 -7.67 7.53 27.36
C LEU A 323 -8.52 7.32 28.61
N ASP A 324 -8.37 6.20 29.32
CA ASP A 324 -9.10 5.96 30.57
C ASP A 324 -8.63 6.91 31.69
N ALA A 325 -7.32 7.08 31.88
CA ALA A 325 -6.76 7.99 32.87
C ALA A 325 -7.27 9.45 32.69
N LEU A 326 -7.31 9.94 31.44
CA LEU A 326 -7.86 11.26 31.10
C LEU A 326 -9.38 11.34 31.34
N ARG A 327 -10.14 10.28 31.05
CA ARG A 327 -11.59 10.21 31.33
C ARG A 327 -11.90 10.12 32.83
N GLY A 328 -11.08 9.41 33.60
CA GLY A 328 -11.22 9.21 35.04
C GLY A 328 -11.08 10.49 35.88
N VAL A 329 -10.36 11.50 35.36
CA VAL A 329 -10.30 12.87 35.93
C VAL A 329 -11.31 13.84 35.29
N GLU A 330 -12.33 13.30 34.61
CA GLU A 330 -13.43 14.01 33.94
C GLU A 330 -13.01 15.05 32.87
N LEU A 331 -11.84 14.88 32.23
CA LEU A 331 -11.47 15.73 31.10
C LEU A 331 -12.36 15.47 29.87
N PRO A 332 -12.57 16.48 29.00
CA PRO A 332 -13.47 16.39 27.85
C PRO A 332 -12.84 15.63 26.66
N VAL A 333 -12.30 14.44 26.87
CA VAL A 333 -11.60 13.68 25.82
C VAL A 333 -12.49 12.62 25.16
N LYS A 334 -12.42 12.52 23.83
CA LYS A 334 -13.10 11.50 23.02
C LYS A 334 -12.21 10.30 22.73
N MET A 335 -10.97 10.54 22.32
CA MET A 335 -10.00 9.50 21.94
C MET A 335 -8.58 9.91 22.35
N ALA A 336 -7.71 8.95 22.58
CA ALA A 336 -6.26 9.14 22.60
C ALA A 336 -5.63 8.09 21.69
N TRP A 337 -4.57 8.46 20.94
CA TRP A 337 -3.93 7.57 19.98
C TRP A 337 -2.44 7.82 19.86
N MET A 338 -1.63 6.77 20.03
CA MET A 338 -0.19 6.75 19.82
C MET A 338 0.08 6.53 18.33
N LEU A 339 0.61 7.53 17.65
CA LEU A 339 0.85 7.45 16.20
C LEU A 339 1.99 6.47 15.89
N TYR A 340 1.69 5.43 15.12
CA TYR A 340 2.67 4.43 14.70
C TYR A 340 3.77 5.07 13.85
N GLU A 341 3.41 5.96 12.93
CA GLU A 341 4.34 6.70 12.07
C GLU A 341 5.32 7.56 12.88
N ALA A 342 4.89 8.07 14.03
CA ALA A 342 5.73 8.79 15.00
C ALA A 342 6.56 7.86 15.92
N GLN A 343 6.71 6.58 15.54
CA GLN A 343 7.38 5.52 16.29
C GLN A 343 6.83 5.38 17.72
N CYS A 344 5.51 5.52 17.88
CA CYS A 344 4.81 5.55 19.16
C CYS A 344 5.29 6.61 20.16
N CYS A 345 6.14 7.57 19.77
CA CYS A 345 6.65 8.61 20.66
C CYS A 345 5.65 9.78 20.85
N TRP A 346 4.61 9.87 20.02
CA TRP A 346 3.64 10.96 20.03
C TRP A 346 2.24 10.40 20.27
N VAL A 347 1.55 10.88 21.31
CA VAL A 347 0.14 10.58 21.58
C VAL A 347 -0.73 11.79 21.25
N VAL A 348 -1.80 11.58 20.48
CA VAL A 348 -2.75 12.62 20.08
C VAL A 348 -4.07 12.41 20.83
N VAL A 349 -4.53 13.44 21.52
CA VAL A 349 -5.72 13.45 22.36
C VAL A 349 -6.80 14.30 21.69
N SER A 350 -7.87 13.64 21.25
CA SER A 350 -9.06 14.26 20.66
C SER A 350 -10.00 14.79 21.75
N VAL A 351 -10.39 16.06 21.65
CA VAL A 351 -11.19 16.79 22.65
C VAL A 351 -12.59 17.11 22.14
N ASP A 352 -13.59 16.78 22.94
CA ASP A 352 -14.99 17.18 22.78
C ASP A 352 -15.11 18.70 23.01
N VAL A 353 -15.20 19.44 21.92
CA VAL A 353 -15.20 20.91 21.92
C VAL A 353 -16.46 21.48 22.60
N GLU A 354 -17.63 20.87 22.40
CA GLU A 354 -18.86 21.33 23.06
C GLU A 354 -18.81 21.13 24.59
N ARG A 355 -18.23 20.01 25.06
CA ARG A 355 -18.03 19.75 26.49
C ARG A 355 -16.96 20.66 27.06
N LEU A 356 -15.86 20.90 26.34
CA LEU A 356 -14.81 21.85 26.74
C LEU A 356 -15.40 23.25 26.96
N GLY A 357 -16.18 23.76 25.99
CA GLY A 357 -16.87 25.04 26.10
C GLY A 357 -17.83 25.13 27.29
N ARG A 358 -18.62 24.07 27.52
CA ARG A 358 -19.52 23.97 28.71
C ARG A 358 -18.78 23.90 30.04
N MET A 359 -17.57 23.33 30.07
CA MET A 359 -16.69 23.32 31.25
C MET A 359 -15.99 24.67 31.47
N GLY A 360 -15.95 25.54 30.46
CA GLY A 360 -15.35 26.89 30.54
C GLY A 360 -13.82 26.92 30.70
N MET A 361 -13.17 25.74 30.69
CA MET A 361 -11.75 25.49 30.90
C MET A 361 -10.89 26.30 29.91
N LYS A 362 -9.73 26.79 30.38
CA LYS A 362 -8.81 27.58 29.54
C LYS A 362 -7.66 26.74 28.99
N LYS A 363 -7.07 27.18 27.88
CA LYS A 363 -5.93 26.52 27.20
C LYS A 363 -4.85 26.04 28.16
N ASP A 364 -4.32 26.94 28.98
CA ASP A 364 -3.22 26.65 29.90
C ASP A 364 -3.64 25.74 31.06
N GLU A 365 -4.94 25.66 31.36
CA GLU A 365 -5.51 24.71 32.33
C GLU A 365 -5.62 23.32 31.70
N LEU A 366 -6.18 23.23 30.50
CA LEU A 366 -6.32 21.98 29.74
C LEU A 366 -4.95 21.35 29.45
N SER A 367 -4.01 22.11 28.87
CA SER A 367 -2.66 21.61 28.54
C SER A 367 -1.92 21.14 29.80
N ARG A 368 -2.04 21.87 30.91
CA ARG A 368 -1.41 21.48 32.17
C ARG A 368 -2.03 20.20 32.72
N ARG A 369 -3.37 20.14 32.86
CA ARG A 369 -4.07 18.97 33.39
C ARG A 369 -3.87 17.72 32.53
N VAL A 370 -3.80 17.86 31.20
CA VAL A 370 -3.49 16.74 30.30
C VAL A 370 -2.07 16.23 30.56
N GLY A 371 -1.06 17.10 30.64
CA GLY A 371 0.32 16.68 30.90
C GLY A 371 0.52 16.10 32.31
N GLU A 372 -0.05 16.72 33.34
CA GLU A 372 -0.03 16.23 34.73
C GLU A 372 -0.63 14.83 34.87
N VAL A 373 -1.69 14.53 34.11
CA VAL A 373 -2.36 13.22 34.13
C VAL A 373 -1.55 12.21 33.31
N VAL A 374 -1.24 12.51 32.04
CA VAL A 374 -0.52 11.57 31.17
C VAL A 374 0.83 11.22 31.76
N PHE A 375 1.69 12.22 32.03
CA PHE A 375 3.05 11.98 32.54
C PHE A 375 3.08 11.50 34.00
N GLY A 376 1.93 11.48 34.69
CA GLY A 376 1.75 10.85 36.00
C GLY A 376 1.35 9.37 35.95
N THR A 377 1.15 8.78 34.77
CA THR A 377 0.83 7.34 34.58
C THR A 377 2.03 6.54 34.10
N HIS A 378 2.03 5.23 34.36
CA HIS A 378 3.00 4.30 33.75
C HIS A 378 2.89 4.32 32.21
N ALA A 379 1.67 4.41 31.66
CA ALA A 379 1.44 4.51 30.22
C ALA A 379 2.12 5.75 29.60
N GLY A 380 1.99 6.92 30.25
CA GLY A 380 2.61 8.16 29.81
C GLY A 380 4.11 8.31 30.12
N TRP A 381 4.79 7.29 30.65
CA TRP A 381 6.26 7.25 30.68
C TRP A 381 6.81 7.06 29.25
N GLU A 382 6.21 6.15 28.48
CA GLU A 382 6.56 5.84 27.08
C GLU A 382 6.24 7.00 26.11
N ALA A 383 5.21 7.80 26.40
CA ALA A 383 4.79 8.92 25.55
C ALA A 383 5.49 10.24 25.97
N PRO A 384 6.54 10.73 25.29
CA PRO A 384 7.14 12.03 25.60
C PRO A 384 6.30 13.23 25.14
N LYS A 385 5.56 13.11 24.03
CA LYS A 385 4.89 14.26 23.40
C LYS A 385 3.40 14.01 23.28
N VAL A 386 2.60 14.92 23.85
CA VAL A 386 1.15 14.89 23.82
C VAL A 386 0.64 16.03 22.95
N PHE A 387 -0.22 15.72 21.97
CA PHE A 387 -0.87 16.71 21.12
C PHE A 387 -2.36 16.76 21.47
N VAL A 388 -2.89 17.93 21.79
CA VAL A 388 -4.31 18.12 22.13
C VAL A 388 -5.01 18.77 20.94
N VAL A 389 -6.00 18.09 20.35
CA VAL A 389 -6.68 18.54 19.13
C VAL A 389 -8.19 18.43 19.24
N GLY A 390 -8.92 19.19 18.43
CA GLY A 390 -10.39 19.12 18.37
C GLY A 390 -10.89 17.81 17.75
N ASP A 391 -12.07 17.38 18.18
CA ASP A 391 -12.83 16.24 17.65
C ASP A 391 -13.35 16.38 16.20
N ASP A 392 -12.85 17.36 15.44
CA ASP A 392 -13.01 17.45 13.98
C ASP A 392 -11.88 16.77 13.20
N VAL A 393 -10.85 16.29 13.91
CA VAL A 393 -9.67 15.60 13.38
C VAL A 393 -9.76 14.13 13.81
N ASP A 394 -9.73 13.20 12.84
CA ASP A 394 -9.47 11.80 13.15
C ASP A 394 -8.01 11.66 13.60
N VAL A 395 -7.82 11.30 14.88
CA VAL A 395 -6.49 11.16 15.48
C VAL A 395 -5.79 9.85 15.09
N THR A 396 -6.48 8.95 14.41
CA THR A 396 -5.90 7.72 13.82
C THR A 396 -5.40 7.93 12.39
N ASP A 397 -5.81 9.03 11.74
CA ASP A 397 -5.32 9.44 10.42
C ASP A 397 -4.13 10.41 10.55
N ILE A 398 -2.93 9.91 10.29
CA ILE A 398 -1.68 10.70 10.28
C ILE A 398 -1.76 11.92 9.34
N GLY A 399 -2.49 11.85 8.23
CA GLY A 399 -2.67 12.97 7.29
C GLY A 399 -3.53 14.08 7.87
N GLN A 400 -4.63 13.73 8.54
CA GLN A 400 -5.47 14.70 9.26
C GLN A 400 -4.74 15.31 10.45
N PHE A 401 -4.00 14.51 11.22
CA PHE A 401 -3.15 15.03 12.30
C PHE A 401 -2.06 15.98 11.78
N VAL A 402 -1.34 15.62 10.72
CA VAL A 402 -0.30 16.49 10.12
C VAL A 402 -0.91 17.79 9.58
N TRP A 403 -2.10 17.75 8.98
CA TRP A 403 -2.84 18.97 8.61
C TRP A 403 -3.14 19.85 9.84
N ALA A 404 -3.67 19.28 10.92
CA ALA A 404 -3.98 20.02 12.14
C ALA A 404 -2.73 20.61 12.79
N LEU A 405 -1.65 19.82 12.89
CA LEU A 405 -0.36 20.27 13.41
C LEU A 405 0.22 21.43 12.59
N ALA A 406 0.24 21.31 11.25
CA ALA A 406 0.81 22.32 10.36
C ALA A 406 -0.02 23.61 10.28
N THR A 407 -1.33 23.58 10.57
CA THR A 407 -2.23 24.74 10.43
C THR A 407 -2.66 25.37 11.75
N ARG A 408 -2.59 24.66 12.88
CA ARG A 408 -3.06 25.14 14.19
C ARG A 408 -1.93 25.42 15.18
N TYR A 409 -0.74 24.82 15.02
CA TYR A 409 0.38 25.02 15.97
C TYR A 409 1.08 26.38 15.77
N ARG A 410 1.11 27.21 16.82
CA ARG A 410 2.00 28.37 16.93
C ARG A 410 3.19 28.08 17.86
N PRO A 411 4.41 27.93 17.30
CA PRO A 411 5.62 27.65 18.08
C PRO A 411 5.84 28.59 19.26
N GLY A 412 6.17 28.01 20.42
CA GLY A 412 6.45 28.74 21.67
C GLY A 412 5.25 29.42 22.34
N ALA A 413 4.10 29.51 21.67
CA ALA A 413 2.84 30.00 22.27
C ALA A 413 1.92 28.86 22.71
N ASP A 414 1.97 27.72 21.99
CA ASP A 414 1.02 26.61 22.13
C ASP A 414 1.62 25.33 22.75
N GLU A 415 2.91 25.35 23.10
CA GLU A 415 3.61 24.25 23.75
C GLU A 415 3.87 24.52 25.24
N LEU A 416 3.66 23.51 26.08
CA LEU A 416 3.98 23.50 27.50
C LEU A 416 4.95 22.34 27.79
N VAL A 417 6.17 22.66 28.26
CA VAL A 417 7.23 21.70 28.55
C VAL A 417 7.23 21.30 30.03
N PHE A 418 7.53 20.04 30.33
CA PHE A 418 7.47 19.41 31.65
C PHE A 418 8.83 18.83 32.07
N GLU A 419 9.81 19.70 32.37
CA GLU A 419 11.19 19.26 32.63
C GLU A 419 11.38 18.39 33.90
N GLU A 420 10.46 18.49 34.86
CA GLU A 420 10.48 17.69 36.10
C GLU A 420 9.73 16.34 35.99
N ALA A 421 9.05 16.07 34.86
CA ALA A 421 8.39 14.79 34.62
C ALA A 421 9.42 13.67 34.37
N ASP A 422 9.06 12.43 34.68
CA ASP A 422 9.95 11.28 34.45
C ASP A 422 10.07 10.99 32.94
N GLY A 423 11.29 11.11 32.44
CA GLY A 423 11.65 10.84 31.05
C GLY A 423 12.00 9.36 30.86
N LEU A 424 11.75 8.85 29.65
CA LEU A 424 12.20 7.52 29.23
C LEU A 424 13.61 7.64 28.60
N PRO A 425 14.67 7.08 29.21
CA PRO A 425 16.03 7.24 28.70
C PRO A 425 16.29 6.57 27.35
N MET A 426 15.46 5.59 26.95
CA MET A 426 15.61 4.91 25.65
C MET A 426 15.41 5.86 24.46
N ILE A 427 14.58 6.89 24.62
CA ILE A 427 14.29 7.86 23.55
C ILE A 427 15.61 8.50 23.05
N PRO A 428 15.92 8.42 21.73
CA PRO A 428 17.20 8.85 21.19
C PRO A 428 17.65 10.26 21.61
N TYR A 429 16.74 11.24 21.58
CA TYR A 429 17.08 12.62 21.93
C TYR A 429 17.28 12.86 23.44
N MET A 430 16.97 11.89 24.30
CA MET A 430 17.25 11.97 25.74
C MET A 430 18.69 11.55 26.04
N THR A 431 19.07 10.33 25.65
CA THR A 431 20.37 9.75 26.01
C THR A 431 21.50 10.10 25.04
N ARG A 432 21.20 10.54 23.81
CA ARG A 432 22.22 10.96 22.81
C ARG A 432 22.47 12.47 22.75
N ALA A 433 21.62 13.30 23.36
CA ALA A 433 21.91 14.72 23.54
C ALA A 433 23.12 14.92 24.47
N SER A 434 23.80 16.07 24.38
CA SER A 434 24.89 16.35 25.31
C SER A 434 24.35 16.55 26.73
N ARG A 435 25.15 16.23 27.76
CA ARG A 435 24.77 16.48 29.17
C ARG A 435 24.71 17.96 29.57
N ARG A 436 24.91 18.87 28.60
CA ARG A 436 24.60 20.30 28.72
C ARG A 436 23.17 20.64 28.27
N GLU A 437 22.63 19.85 27.33
CA GLU A 437 21.27 20.01 26.78
C GLU A 437 20.27 19.16 27.57
N VAL A 438 20.62 17.90 27.87
CA VAL A 438 19.84 16.99 28.72
C VAL A 438 20.73 16.52 29.88
N PRO A 439 20.75 17.25 31.03
CA PRO A 439 21.58 16.88 32.17
C PRO A 439 21.24 15.49 32.74
N ASN A 440 19.94 15.17 32.80
CA ASN A 440 19.41 13.90 33.28
C ASN A 440 18.41 13.30 32.27
N PRO A 441 18.80 12.30 31.47
CA PRO A 441 17.90 11.62 30.52
C PRO A 441 16.70 10.89 31.14
N GLY A 442 16.67 10.71 32.46
CA GLY A 442 15.49 10.21 33.20
C GLY A 442 14.50 11.32 33.60
N LYS A 443 14.73 12.58 33.20
CA LYS A 443 13.84 13.72 33.48
C LYS A 443 13.66 14.60 32.24
N GLY A 444 12.48 15.19 32.12
CA GLY A 444 12.17 16.17 31.08
C GLY A 444 12.07 15.59 29.68
N GLY A 445 12.25 16.45 28.67
CA GLY A 445 12.03 16.09 27.26
C GLY A 445 10.56 15.75 26.93
N LYS A 446 9.66 16.20 27.81
CA LYS A 446 8.22 15.93 27.83
C LYS A 446 7.46 17.23 27.51
N SER A 447 6.50 17.21 26.59
CA SER A 447 5.69 18.41 26.29
C SER A 447 4.26 18.12 25.85
N VAL A 448 3.39 19.11 26.08
CA VAL A 448 2.00 19.13 25.62
C VAL A 448 1.85 20.28 24.62
N VAL A 449 1.53 19.93 23.36
CA VAL A 449 1.27 20.87 22.27
C VAL A 449 -0.24 20.99 22.05
N ASN A 450 -0.78 22.21 22.10
CA ASN A 450 -2.22 22.45 22.01
C ASN A 450 -2.61 23.00 20.63
N LEU A 451 -3.37 22.22 19.87
CA LEU A 451 -3.82 22.49 18.51
C LEU A 451 -5.29 22.98 18.46
N LEU A 452 -5.91 23.28 19.61
CA LEU A 452 -7.26 23.86 19.65
C LEU A 452 -7.22 25.35 19.33
N LEU A 453 -8.04 25.77 18.36
CA LEU A 453 -8.18 27.18 18.00
C LEU A 453 -8.96 27.94 19.09
N PRO A 454 -8.74 29.26 19.28
CA PRO A 454 -9.26 29.99 20.45
C PRO A 454 -10.77 29.90 20.68
N SER A 455 -11.58 29.76 19.62
CA SER A 455 -13.04 29.61 19.72
C SER A 455 -13.49 28.24 20.24
N GLU A 456 -12.65 27.21 20.14
CA GLU A 456 -12.98 25.86 20.59
C GLU A 456 -13.04 25.78 22.12
N PHE A 457 -12.31 26.66 22.83
CA PHE A 457 -12.45 26.87 24.28
C PHE A 457 -13.77 27.55 24.70
N GLU A 458 -14.56 28.06 23.73
CA GLU A 458 -15.94 28.51 23.94
C GLU A 458 -16.97 27.48 23.44
N GLY A 459 -16.53 26.31 22.95
CA GLY A 459 -17.38 25.32 22.31
C GLY A 459 -17.85 25.69 20.91
N LYS A 460 -17.07 26.50 20.17
CA LYS A 460 -17.48 27.07 18.88
C LYS A 460 -16.44 26.80 17.78
N ARG A 461 -16.92 26.34 16.61
CA ARG A 461 -16.17 26.35 15.35
C ARG A 461 -16.84 27.33 14.38
N PRO A 462 -16.31 28.56 14.19
CA PRO A 462 -16.78 29.51 13.18
C PRO A 462 -16.21 29.19 11.78
N TRP A 463 -15.89 27.92 11.54
CA TRP A 463 -15.24 27.36 10.35
C TRP A 463 -15.64 25.89 10.23
N VAL A 464 -15.44 25.31 9.04
CA VAL A 464 -15.59 23.87 8.78
C VAL A 464 -14.34 23.35 8.07
N PRO A 465 -13.94 22.08 8.26
CA PRO A 465 -12.88 21.47 7.47
C PRO A 465 -13.20 21.52 5.97
N GLY A 466 -12.18 21.79 5.15
CA GLY A 466 -12.30 21.82 3.68
C GLY A 466 -12.42 20.43 3.02
N SER A 467 -13.04 19.47 3.71
CA SER A 467 -13.11 18.06 3.35
C SER A 467 -14.49 17.67 2.80
N PHE A 468 -14.61 16.44 2.28
CA PHE A 468 -15.91 15.89 1.88
C PHE A 468 -16.88 15.83 3.08
N GLU A 469 -16.40 15.44 4.25
CA GLU A 469 -17.23 15.35 5.47
C GLU A 469 -17.67 16.71 6.01
N GLY A 470 -16.82 17.74 5.90
CA GLY A 470 -17.06 19.07 6.47
C GLY A 470 -17.82 20.07 5.58
N LEU A 471 -17.77 19.93 4.26
CA LEU A 471 -18.36 20.90 3.31
C LEU A 471 -19.76 20.55 2.79
N TYR A 472 -20.19 19.29 2.87
CA TYR A 472 -21.40 18.81 2.18
C TYR A 472 -22.40 18.18 3.16
N SER A 473 -23.71 18.38 2.91
CA SER A 473 -24.77 17.83 3.76
C SER A 473 -24.87 16.31 3.63
N GLU A 474 -25.41 15.63 4.66
CA GLU A 474 -25.54 14.17 4.68
C GLU A 474 -26.33 13.63 3.49
N GLU A 475 -27.40 14.31 3.07
CA GLU A 475 -28.22 13.89 1.93
C GLU A 475 -27.51 14.08 0.58
N LEU A 476 -26.39 14.81 0.55
CA LEU A 476 -25.48 14.87 -0.59
C LEU A 476 -24.35 13.84 -0.44
N LYS A 477 -23.73 13.71 0.75
CA LYS A 477 -22.66 12.73 1.01
C LYS A 477 -23.13 11.30 0.73
N GLN A 478 -24.24 10.89 1.34
CA GLN A 478 -24.85 9.58 1.11
C GLN A 478 -25.22 9.34 -0.37
N ARG A 479 -25.64 10.39 -1.09
CA ARG A 479 -26.01 10.34 -2.52
C ARG A 479 -24.81 10.33 -3.48
N VAL A 480 -23.62 10.70 -2.99
CA VAL A 480 -22.35 10.52 -3.69
C VAL A 480 -21.81 9.12 -3.42
N LEU A 481 -21.83 8.66 -2.17
CA LEU A 481 -21.39 7.32 -1.76
C LEU A 481 -22.25 6.20 -2.35
N ALA A 482 -23.56 6.42 -2.54
CA ALA A 482 -24.48 5.46 -3.16
C ALA A 482 -24.38 5.35 -4.70
N LYS A 483 -23.36 5.94 -5.34
CA LYS A 483 -23.15 5.82 -6.80
C LYS A 483 -22.21 4.64 -7.09
N PRO A 484 -22.66 3.59 -7.81
CA PRO A 484 -21.87 2.37 -7.99
C PRO A 484 -20.57 2.57 -8.78
N ASP A 485 -20.49 3.60 -9.63
CA ASP A 485 -19.29 3.94 -10.41
C ASP A 485 -18.29 4.86 -9.68
N ILE A 486 -18.62 5.32 -8.46
CA ILE A 486 -17.68 6.02 -7.58
C ILE A 486 -17.20 5.01 -6.55
N PRO A 487 -15.93 4.58 -6.56
CA PRO A 487 -15.39 3.76 -5.49
C PRO A 487 -15.63 4.47 -4.16
N THR A 488 -16.21 3.77 -3.18
CA THR A 488 -16.43 4.29 -1.83
C THR A 488 -15.08 4.50 -1.15
N LEU A 489 -14.54 5.71 -1.33
CA LEU A 489 -13.31 6.19 -0.69
C LEU A 489 -13.58 6.45 0.79
N SER A 490 -13.78 5.36 1.56
CA SER A 490 -13.65 5.39 3.00
C SER A 490 -12.24 5.86 3.35
N CYS A 491 -12.13 6.93 4.14
CA CYS A 491 -10.84 7.44 4.58
C CYS A 491 -10.28 6.49 5.63
N SER A 492 -9.46 5.54 5.19
CA SER A 492 -8.76 4.57 6.04
C SER A 492 -7.37 4.34 5.47
N THR A 493 -6.35 4.75 6.23
CA THR A 493 -4.95 4.78 5.79
C THR A 493 -4.36 3.38 5.62
N PHE A 494 -4.50 2.81 4.41
CA PHE A 494 -3.94 1.49 4.08
C PHE A 494 -3.15 1.54 2.76
N ILE A 495 -1.83 1.40 2.87
CA ILE A 495 -0.96 1.04 1.74
C ILE A 495 -0.99 -0.50 1.58
N MET A 496 -2.15 -1.04 1.27
CA MET A 496 -2.24 -2.29 0.51
C MET A 496 -2.35 -1.95 -0.97
N SER A 497 -1.76 -2.78 -1.84
CA SER A 497 -1.80 -2.54 -3.28
C SER A 497 -3.23 -2.64 -3.80
N THR A 498 -3.88 -1.50 -4.05
CA THR A 498 -5.15 -1.44 -4.76
C THR A 498 -4.99 -2.18 -6.10
N PRO A 499 -5.85 -3.17 -6.41
CA PRO A 499 -5.67 -3.99 -7.59
C PRO A 499 -5.82 -3.12 -8.83
N PHE A 500 -4.82 -3.19 -9.73
CA PHE A 500 -4.72 -2.31 -10.91
C PHE A 500 -5.95 -2.36 -11.82
N ILE A 501 -6.71 -3.46 -11.76
CA ILE A 501 -8.11 -3.55 -12.15
C ILE A 501 -8.81 -4.34 -11.04
N PRO A 502 -10.05 -4.00 -10.62
CA PRO A 502 -10.82 -4.83 -9.71
C PRO A 502 -10.84 -6.31 -10.13
N ASP A 503 -10.80 -7.19 -9.13
CA ASP A 503 -10.73 -8.66 -9.25
C ASP A 503 -9.41 -9.24 -9.81
N PHE A 504 -8.45 -8.41 -10.27
CA PHE A 504 -7.13 -8.89 -10.69
C PHE A 504 -6.12 -8.83 -9.53
N ARG A 505 -5.64 -9.97 -9.05
CA ARG A 505 -4.52 -10.03 -8.09
C ARG A 505 -3.20 -9.65 -8.75
N SER A 506 -2.33 -8.94 -8.04
CA SER A 506 -0.95 -8.72 -8.48
C SER A 506 -0.15 -10.04 -8.34
N ILE A 507 0.62 -10.40 -9.36
CA ILE A 507 1.55 -11.54 -9.31
C ILE A 507 3.01 -11.16 -9.62
N GLY A 508 3.27 -9.90 -9.97
CA GLY A 508 4.60 -9.38 -10.25
C GLY A 508 4.58 -7.87 -10.51
N GLN A 509 5.75 -7.23 -10.67
CA GLN A 509 5.79 -5.80 -10.99
C GLN A 509 5.13 -5.56 -12.36
N ASN A 510 4.00 -4.84 -12.34
CA ASN A 510 3.11 -4.60 -13.49
C ASN A 510 2.49 -5.87 -14.11
N ILE A 511 2.45 -7.01 -13.39
CA ILE A 511 1.84 -8.25 -13.86
C ILE A 511 0.70 -8.65 -12.92
N TYR A 512 -0.49 -8.84 -13.50
CA TYR A 512 -1.73 -9.11 -12.77
C TYR A 512 -2.43 -10.33 -13.36
N PHE A 513 -3.20 -11.04 -12.53
CA PHE A 513 -3.90 -12.25 -12.91
C PHE A 513 -5.33 -12.25 -12.36
N TYR A 514 -6.29 -12.58 -13.22
CA TYR A 514 -7.68 -12.83 -12.86
C TYR A 514 -7.95 -14.33 -12.96
N GLU A 515 -8.47 -14.90 -11.88
CA GLU A 515 -8.89 -16.29 -11.76
C GLU A 515 -10.41 -16.28 -11.52
N PRO A 516 -11.23 -16.83 -12.43
CA PRO A 516 -12.69 -16.76 -12.32
C PRO A 516 -13.21 -17.70 -11.24
N ASP A 517 -14.23 -17.27 -10.48
CA ASP A 517 -14.90 -18.15 -9.52
C ASP A 517 -15.68 -19.25 -10.27
N LEU A 518 -15.33 -20.49 -9.95
CA LEU A 518 -15.88 -21.69 -10.60
C LEU A 518 -17.05 -22.31 -9.83
N ASN A 519 -17.39 -21.81 -8.64
CA ASN A 519 -18.41 -22.40 -7.76
C ASN A 519 -19.83 -22.03 -8.21
N ASP A 520 -20.10 -20.74 -8.46
CA ASP A 520 -21.42 -20.24 -8.86
C ASP A 520 -21.60 -20.04 -10.38
N THR A 521 -20.52 -20.13 -11.17
CA THR A 521 -20.57 -19.85 -12.62
C THR A 521 -21.12 -21.03 -13.42
N PRO A 522 -22.28 -20.90 -14.11
CA PRO A 522 -22.85 -21.98 -14.92
C PRO A 522 -21.92 -22.40 -16.06
N ILE A 523 -21.84 -23.70 -16.36
CA ILE A 523 -21.01 -24.22 -17.46
C ILE A 523 -21.68 -23.92 -18.81
N PRO A 524 -21.07 -23.09 -19.69
CA PRO A 524 -21.65 -22.79 -21.00
C PRO A 524 -21.66 -24.02 -21.93
N GLN A 525 -22.66 -24.13 -22.81
CA GLN A 525 -22.72 -25.22 -23.79
C GLN A 525 -21.58 -25.16 -24.82
N ASP A 526 -21.03 -23.98 -25.07
CA ASP A 526 -19.88 -23.72 -25.95
C ASP A 526 -18.52 -23.76 -25.22
N ALA A 527 -18.46 -24.14 -23.93
CA ALA A 527 -17.23 -24.06 -23.11
C ALA A 527 -16.01 -24.81 -23.67
N LYS A 528 -16.20 -25.75 -24.61
CA LYS A 528 -15.11 -26.44 -25.33
C LYS A 528 -14.44 -25.61 -26.44
N THR A 529 -15.04 -24.50 -26.88
CA THR A 529 -14.41 -23.57 -27.83
C THR A 529 -13.66 -22.43 -27.14
N HIS A 530 -13.88 -22.21 -25.84
CA HIS A 530 -13.32 -21.08 -25.08
C HIS A 530 -11.80 -21.17 -24.92
N PRO A 531 -11.09 -20.03 -24.78
CA PRO A 531 -9.66 -20.05 -24.50
C PRO A 531 -9.39 -20.65 -23.11
N THR A 532 -8.32 -21.43 -22.98
CA THR A 532 -7.82 -21.88 -21.66
C THR A 532 -7.14 -20.73 -20.89
N LEU A 533 -6.55 -19.78 -21.61
CA LEU A 533 -5.96 -18.56 -21.05
C LEU A 533 -6.08 -17.40 -22.04
N ILE A 534 -6.39 -16.21 -21.52
CA ILE A 534 -6.30 -14.95 -22.26
C ILE A 534 -5.09 -14.15 -21.73
N ILE A 535 -4.26 -13.62 -22.62
CA ILE A 535 -3.09 -12.79 -22.27
C ILE A 535 -3.23 -11.40 -22.89
N LEU A 536 -3.10 -10.34 -22.09
CA LEU A 536 -3.08 -8.94 -22.54
C LEU A 536 -1.69 -8.33 -22.29
N CYS A 537 -1.07 -7.76 -23.32
CA CYS A 537 0.17 -6.97 -23.22
C CYS A 537 -0.13 -5.50 -23.59
N THR A 538 -0.24 -4.60 -22.60
CA THR A 538 -0.75 -3.23 -22.81
C THR A 538 0.22 -2.30 -23.54
N TRP A 539 -0.31 -1.17 -24.00
CA TRP A 539 0.46 -0.10 -24.64
C TRP A 539 1.27 0.72 -23.62
N PHE A 540 2.31 1.40 -24.11
CA PHE A 540 3.07 2.34 -23.30
C PHE A 540 2.37 3.71 -23.25
N GLY A 541 2.30 4.32 -22.06
CA GLY A 541 1.77 5.67 -21.86
C GLY A 541 0.23 5.73 -21.81
N GLY A 542 -0.34 6.10 -20.65
CA GLY A 542 -1.79 6.27 -20.52
C GLY A 542 -2.62 4.98 -20.50
N ALA A 543 -1.98 3.80 -20.38
CA ALA A 543 -2.63 2.53 -20.03
C ALA A 543 -3.11 2.56 -18.56
N THR A 544 -4.20 3.31 -18.32
CA THR A 544 -4.79 3.49 -16.99
C THR A 544 -5.76 2.33 -16.65
N PRO A 545 -5.95 2.02 -15.35
CA PRO A 545 -6.94 1.05 -14.86
C PRO A 545 -8.27 1.07 -15.63
N ARG A 546 -8.89 2.26 -15.73
CA ARG A 546 -10.17 2.48 -16.40
C ARG A 546 -10.17 2.12 -17.90
N ARG A 547 -9.07 2.37 -18.61
CA ARG A 547 -8.96 2.03 -20.04
C ARG A 547 -8.74 0.53 -20.24
N VAL A 548 -7.88 -0.10 -19.45
CA VAL A 548 -7.60 -1.54 -19.57
C VAL A 548 -8.80 -2.38 -19.09
N ALA A 549 -9.54 -1.92 -18.07
CA ALA A 549 -10.76 -2.55 -17.58
C ALA A 549 -11.85 -2.69 -18.67
N LYS A 550 -11.91 -1.77 -19.64
CA LYS A 550 -12.81 -1.85 -20.80
C LYS A 550 -12.63 -3.16 -21.58
N TYR A 551 -11.39 -3.64 -21.68
CA TYR A 551 -11.03 -4.86 -22.40
C TYR A 551 -11.21 -6.11 -21.55
N THR A 552 -10.74 -6.10 -20.30
CA THR A 552 -10.84 -7.27 -19.42
C THR A 552 -12.28 -7.60 -19.06
N SER A 553 -13.14 -6.60 -18.83
CA SER A 553 -14.58 -6.81 -18.64
C SER A 553 -15.27 -7.44 -19.86
N GLY A 554 -14.90 -7.02 -21.08
CA GLY A 554 -15.42 -7.62 -22.31
C GLY A 554 -15.05 -9.09 -22.46
N TYR A 555 -13.81 -9.47 -22.10
CA TYR A 555 -13.37 -10.86 -22.06
C TYR A 555 -14.10 -11.67 -20.97
N ARG A 556 -14.22 -11.13 -19.75
CA ARG A 556 -14.94 -11.77 -18.63
C ARG A 556 -16.40 -12.05 -18.97
N GLN A 557 -17.08 -11.13 -19.67
CA GLN A 557 -18.47 -11.31 -20.10
C GLN A 557 -18.66 -12.40 -21.17
N ARG A 558 -17.70 -12.60 -22.09
CA ARG A 558 -17.80 -13.63 -23.16
C ARG A 558 -17.29 -15.01 -22.74
N TYR A 559 -16.27 -15.04 -21.89
CA TYR A 559 -15.52 -16.24 -21.48
C TYR A 559 -15.49 -16.36 -19.94
N LEU A 560 -16.67 -16.55 -19.35
CA LEU A 560 -16.93 -16.51 -17.90
C LEU A 560 -16.01 -17.40 -17.04
N ARG A 561 -15.44 -18.47 -17.62
CA ARG A 561 -14.59 -19.45 -16.92
C ARG A 561 -13.12 -19.44 -17.38
N THR A 562 -12.70 -18.42 -18.15
CA THR A 562 -11.33 -18.30 -18.65
C THR A 562 -10.50 -17.32 -17.81
N PRO A 563 -9.35 -17.73 -17.25
CA PRO A 563 -8.44 -16.82 -16.56
C PRO A 563 -7.78 -15.81 -17.51
N ILE A 564 -7.43 -14.64 -16.98
CA ILE A 564 -6.82 -13.54 -17.74
C ILE A 564 -5.50 -13.13 -17.09
N LEU A 565 -4.40 -13.26 -17.84
CA LEU A 565 -3.09 -12.72 -17.49
C LEU A 565 -2.91 -11.34 -18.14
N LEU A 566 -2.64 -10.32 -17.33
CA LEU A 566 -2.44 -8.95 -17.76
C LEU A 566 -1.00 -8.50 -17.46
N ILE A 567 -0.27 -8.10 -18.50
CA ILE A 567 1.08 -7.56 -18.42
C ILE A 567 1.02 -6.08 -18.84
N ASN A 568 1.25 -5.17 -17.90
CA ASN A 568 1.14 -3.74 -18.13
C ASN A 568 2.52 -3.13 -18.47
N THR A 569 2.67 -2.56 -19.66
CA THR A 569 3.99 -2.11 -20.17
C THR A 569 4.41 -0.76 -19.56
N SER A 570 5.55 -0.71 -18.86
CA SER A 570 6.06 0.53 -18.24
C SER A 570 7.29 1.13 -18.94
N PHE A 571 7.64 2.38 -18.59
CA PHE A 571 8.79 3.08 -19.18
C PHE A 571 10.12 2.34 -18.94
N ARG A 572 10.28 1.71 -17.76
CA ARG A 572 11.50 0.96 -17.40
C ARG A 572 11.71 -0.24 -18.32
N ASP A 573 10.61 -0.83 -18.80
CA ASP A 573 10.60 -2.01 -19.67
C ASP A 573 10.97 -1.66 -21.12
N TYR A 574 10.76 -0.40 -21.50
CA TYR A 574 11.11 0.14 -22.81
C TYR A 574 12.54 0.69 -22.84
N ALA A 575 12.95 1.46 -21.83
CA ALA A 575 14.19 2.24 -21.85
C ALA A 575 15.46 1.48 -21.43
N ALA A 576 15.34 0.42 -20.61
CA ALA A 576 16.50 -0.18 -19.92
C ALA A 576 17.00 -1.51 -20.50
N ARG A 577 16.37 -2.06 -21.56
CA ARG A 577 16.57 -3.46 -21.99
C ARG A 577 17.43 -3.58 -23.26
N SER A 578 18.71 -3.90 -23.09
CA SER A 578 19.63 -4.29 -24.16
C SER A 578 19.66 -5.83 -24.35
N LEU A 579 20.56 -6.34 -25.21
CA LEU A 579 20.54 -7.71 -25.72
C LEU A 579 21.04 -8.76 -24.69
N HIS A 580 20.15 -9.73 -24.38
CA HIS A 580 20.32 -10.93 -23.54
C HIS A 580 20.23 -10.78 -22.00
N PRO A 581 19.72 -11.80 -21.27
CA PRO A 581 18.69 -12.76 -21.66
C PRO A 581 17.53 -12.79 -20.65
N ILE A 582 16.29 -12.73 -21.15
CA ILE A 582 15.06 -13.13 -20.43
C ILE A 582 14.88 -12.42 -19.07
N ASP A 583 14.24 -11.25 -19.10
CA ASP A 583 14.05 -10.42 -17.90
C ASP A 583 13.34 -11.18 -16.77
N ALA A 584 13.98 -11.21 -15.59
CA ALA A 584 13.44 -11.75 -14.35
C ALA A 584 12.05 -11.19 -14.00
N ASN A 585 11.75 -9.94 -14.39
CA ASN A 585 10.43 -9.33 -14.20
C ASN A 585 9.30 -10.12 -14.88
N LEU A 586 9.56 -10.83 -15.99
CA LEU A 586 8.56 -11.65 -16.69
C LEU A 586 8.42 -13.07 -16.12
N THR A 587 9.22 -13.46 -15.12
CA THR A 587 9.17 -14.79 -14.49
C THR A 587 7.79 -15.16 -13.95
N PRO A 588 7.01 -14.28 -13.28
CA PRO A 588 5.68 -14.64 -12.80
C PRO A 588 4.68 -14.93 -13.92
N ALA A 589 4.73 -14.17 -15.01
CA ALA A 589 3.93 -14.45 -16.22
C ALA A 589 4.33 -15.80 -16.84
N LYS A 590 5.64 -16.05 -17.03
CA LYS A 590 6.17 -17.33 -17.52
C LYS A 590 5.71 -18.51 -16.65
N ASN A 591 5.84 -18.41 -15.33
CA ASN A 591 5.46 -19.48 -14.40
C ASN A 591 3.95 -19.74 -14.44
N THR A 592 3.13 -18.69 -14.53
CA THR A 592 1.66 -18.79 -14.63
C THR A 592 1.23 -19.49 -15.92
N ILE A 593 1.80 -19.08 -17.06
CA ILE A 593 1.55 -19.71 -18.36
C ILE A 593 2.00 -21.19 -18.32
N THR A 594 3.20 -21.45 -17.82
CA THR A 594 3.76 -22.82 -17.73
C THR A 594 2.89 -23.73 -16.87
N LYS A 595 2.41 -23.26 -15.72
CA LYS A 595 1.49 -23.99 -14.84
C LYS A 595 0.20 -24.38 -15.57
N ILE A 596 -0.40 -23.45 -16.33
CA ILE A 596 -1.64 -23.69 -17.07
C ILE A 596 -1.43 -24.69 -18.22
N LEU A 597 -0.35 -24.56 -18.99
CA LEU A 597 0.00 -25.50 -20.06
C LEU A 597 0.31 -26.92 -19.53
N GLN A 598 0.94 -27.02 -18.35
CA GLN A 598 1.19 -28.30 -17.68
C GLN A 598 -0.08 -28.94 -17.11
N SER A 599 -1.05 -28.15 -16.65
CA SER A 599 -2.32 -28.67 -16.09
C SER A 599 -3.37 -29.05 -17.13
N THR A 600 -3.26 -28.55 -18.37
CA THR A 600 -4.27 -28.73 -19.42
C THR A 600 -3.62 -29.15 -20.74
N PRO A 601 -3.65 -30.45 -21.11
CA PRO A 601 -2.95 -30.95 -22.30
C PRO A 601 -3.38 -30.29 -23.63
N ASP A 602 -4.67 -30.00 -23.79
CA ASP A 602 -5.23 -29.35 -24.99
C ASP A 602 -5.33 -27.80 -24.85
N ALA A 603 -4.45 -27.19 -24.05
CA ALA A 603 -4.54 -25.76 -23.72
C ALA A 603 -4.52 -24.84 -24.94
N THR A 604 -5.44 -23.87 -24.95
CA THR A 604 -5.56 -22.83 -25.98
C THR A 604 -5.31 -21.45 -25.39
N ILE A 605 -4.50 -20.63 -26.07
CA ILE A 605 -4.19 -19.26 -25.68
C ILE A 605 -4.77 -18.28 -26.72
N LEU A 606 -5.51 -17.29 -26.24
CA LEU A 606 -5.82 -16.05 -26.96
C LEU A 606 -4.89 -14.95 -26.45
N LEU A 607 -4.14 -14.33 -27.35
CA LEU A 607 -3.17 -13.30 -27.05
C LEU A 607 -3.61 -11.95 -27.64
N HIS A 608 -3.59 -10.89 -26.84
CA HIS A 608 -4.00 -9.54 -27.24
C HIS A 608 -2.86 -8.54 -26.97
N VAL A 609 -2.42 -7.87 -28.03
CA VAL A 609 -1.20 -7.04 -28.04
C VAL A 609 -1.58 -5.63 -28.42
N PHE A 610 -1.33 -4.67 -27.54
CA PHE A 610 -1.71 -3.26 -27.74
C PHE A 610 -0.51 -2.37 -28.05
N SER A 611 -0.56 -1.66 -29.17
CA SER A 611 0.48 -0.72 -29.60
C SER A 611 1.89 -1.33 -29.69
N ASN A 612 2.85 -0.50 -30.06
CA ASN A 612 4.28 -0.86 -30.11
C ASN A 612 4.85 -1.27 -28.73
N GLY A 613 4.27 -0.76 -27.63
CA GLY A 613 4.61 -1.18 -26.26
C GLY A 613 4.32 -2.67 -26.01
N GLY A 614 3.10 -3.13 -26.35
CA GLY A 614 2.72 -4.53 -26.21
C GLY A 614 3.58 -5.45 -27.08
N CYS A 615 3.94 -5.03 -28.29
CA CYS A 615 4.80 -5.78 -29.20
C CYS A 615 6.20 -6.06 -28.61
N ASN A 616 6.82 -5.07 -27.96
CA ASN A 616 8.09 -5.26 -27.26
C ASN A 616 7.95 -6.26 -26.09
N THR A 617 6.92 -6.08 -25.26
CA THR A 617 6.64 -6.93 -24.09
C THR A 617 6.39 -8.39 -24.48
N VAL A 618 5.58 -8.62 -25.52
CA VAL A 618 5.15 -9.97 -25.92
C VAL A 618 6.24 -10.76 -26.64
N THR A 619 7.08 -10.10 -27.44
CA THR A 619 8.20 -10.76 -28.14
C THR A 619 9.30 -11.18 -27.17
N GLN A 620 9.55 -10.39 -26.11
CA GLN A 620 10.41 -10.79 -25.01
C GLN A 620 9.84 -11.99 -24.24
N LEU A 621 8.53 -12.00 -23.95
CA LEU A 621 7.86 -13.14 -23.30
C LEU A 621 7.93 -14.42 -24.16
N ALA A 622 7.63 -14.34 -25.45
CA ALA A 622 7.69 -15.51 -26.34
C ALA A 622 9.12 -16.07 -26.47
N ARG A 623 10.13 -15.21 -26.62
CA ARG A 623 11.55 -15.60 -26.55
C ARG A 623 11.92 -16.20 -25.17
N ALA A 624 11.31 -15.73 -24.07
CA ALA A 624 11.51 -16.30 -22.73
C ALA A 624 10.92 -17.71 -22.54
N MET A 625 9.84 -18.04 -23.28
CA MET A 625 9.25 -19.38 -23.28
C MET A 625 10.09 -20.40 -24.07
N LYS A 626 10.97 -19.97 -25.00
CA LYS A 626 11.85 -20.87 -25.79
C LYS A 626 13.03 -21.49 -25.04
N SER A 627 13.45 -20.94 -23.90
CA SER A 627 14.74 -21.32 -23.28
C SER A 627 14.71 -22.76 -22.76
N PRO A 628 15.72 -23.61 -23.11
CA PRO A 628 15.61 -25.06 -22.95
C PRO A 628 15.75 -25.53 -21.50
N SER A 629 14.61 -25.77 -20.83
CA SER A 629 14.55 -26.58 -19.61
C SER A 629 14.44 -28.07 -19.98
N SER A 630 15.57 -28.68 -20.31
CA SER A 630 15.68 -30.01 -20.92
C SER A 630 15.48 -31.19 -19.94
N THR A 631 14.38 -31.22 -19.18
CA THR A 631 13.99 -32.34 -18.29
C THR A 631 12.49 -32.38 -17.93
N SER A 632 11.57 -32.35 -18.90
CA SER A 632 10.22 -32.94 -18.73
C SER A 632 9.49 -33.12 -20.06
N ALA A 633 8.62 -34.13 -20.14
CA ALA A 633 7.66 -34.28 -21.23
C ALA A 633 6.41 -33.45 -20.88
N ILE A 634 6.31 -32.23 -21.42
CA ILE A 634 5.16 -31.33 -21.24
C ILE A 634 4.23 -31.48 -22.47
N PRO A 635 2.92 -31.72 -22.31
CA PRO A 635 2.04 -32.02 -23.46
C PRO A 635 1.78 -30.86 -24.44
N ALA A 636 1.93 -29.61 -24.01
CA ALA A 636 1.75 -28.42 -24.85
C ALA A 636 2.84 -27.38 -24.61
N ASP A 637 3.38 -26.79 -25.68
CA ASP A 637 4.32 -25.67 -25.59
C ASP A 637 3.62 -24.33 -25.91
N PHE A 638 4.26 -23.21 -25.57
CA PHE A 638 3.66 -21.88 -25.75
C PHE A 638 3.32 -21.57 -27.22
N LYS A 639 4.13 -22.05 -28.17
CA LYS A 639 3.95 -21.87 -29.61
C LYS A 639 2.73 -22.62 -30.14
N SER A 640 2.55 -23.88 -29.76
CA SER A 640 1.42 -24.72 -30.19
C SER A 640 0.10 -24.37 -29.49
N ALA A 641 0.14 -23.83 -28.26
CA ALA A 641 -1.05 -23.43 -27.52
C ALA A 641 -1.71 -22.15 -28.08
N LEU A 642 -0.94 -21.23 -28.67
CA LEU A 642 -1.47 -20.00 -29.30
C LEU A 642 -2.40 -20.35 -30.47
N LYS A 643 -3.66 -19.90 -30.41
CA LYS A 643 -4.66 -20.11 -31.49
C LYS A 643 -5.07 -18.82 -32.20
N LEU A 644 -5.10 -17.70 -31.48
CA LEU A 644 -5.40 -16.36 -32.00
C LEU A 644 -4.48 -15.32 -31.36
N ILE A 645 -3.87 -14.49 -32.18
CA ILE A 645 -3.19 -13.25 -31.78
C ILE A 645 -3.98 -12.08 -32.35
N ILE A 646 -4.39 -11.18 -31.47
CA ILE A 646 -5.06 -9.93 -31.81
C ILE A 646 -4.03 -8.80 -31.64
N PHE A 647 -3.85 -8.03 -32.70
CA PHE A 647 -3.01 -6.84 -32.76
C PHE A 647 -3.90 -5.60 -32.77
N ASP A 648 -3.90 -4.83 -31.68
CA ASP A 648 -4.68 -3.60 -31.51
C ASP A 648 -3.75 -2.39 -31.68
N CYS A 649 -4.03 -1.58 -32.72
CA CYS A 649 -3.23 -0.43 -33.15
C CYS A 649 -1.71 -0.74 -33.26
N CYS A 650 -1.33 -1.91 -33.79
CA CYS A 650 0.06 -2.36 -33.90
C CYS A 650 0.29 -3.41 -35.00
N PRO A 651 1.55 -3.69 -35.41
CA PRO A 651 2.78 -2.92 -35.13
C PRO A 651 3.00 -1.77 -36.12
N GLY A 652 3.65 -0.70 -35.63
CA GLY A 652 4.04 0.47 -36.42
C GLY A 652 5.44 0.35 -37.07
N ASP A 653 6.09 1.51 -37.25
CA ASP A 653 7.46 1.66 -37.78
C ASP A 653 8.43 2.19 -36.71
N SER A 654 9.73 2.23 -37.04
CA SER A 654 10.83 2.71 -36.19
C SER A 654 11.09 4.21 -36.24
N SER A 655 10.18 5.03 -36.78
CA SER A 655 10.46 6.44 -37.08
C SER A 655 10.70 7.30 -35.83
N PHE A 656 11.82 8.05 -35.84
CA PHE A 656 12.24 8.91 -34.73
C PHE A 656 11.16 9.91 -34.28
N ASP A 657 10.48 10.56 -35.23
CA ASP A 657 9.52 11.61 -34.93
C ASP A 657 8.28 11.06 -34.20
N ARG A 658 7.88 9.80 -34.46
CA ARG A 658 6.79 9.13 -33.75
C ARG A 658 7.21 8.64 -32.36
N LEU A 659 8.44 8.13 -32.21
CA LEU A 659 9.03 7.82 -30.90
C LEU A 659 9.03 9.08 -29.99
N TYR A 660 9.38 10.22 -30.55
CA TYR A 660 9.33 11.51 -29.87
C TYR A 660 7.89 11.98 -29.58
N ALA A 661 6.97 11.90 -30.55
CA ALA A 661 5.57 12.29 -30.36
C ALA A 661 4.85 11.47 -29.29
N ALA A 662 5.05 10.15 -29.26
CA ALA A 662 4.48 9.27 -28.24
C ALA A 662 4.97 9.63 -26.83
N GLY A 663 6.27 9.93 -26.67
CA GLY A 663 6.81 10.43 -25.41
C GLY A 663 6.28 11.83 -25.04
N ALA A 664 6.05 12.70 -26.02
CA ALA A 664 5.61 14.08 -25.78
C ALA A 664 4.17 14.16 -25.25
N MET A 665 3.32 13.18 -25.58
CA MET A 665 1.97 13.05 -25.01
C MET A 665 1.97 12.57 -23.54
N ALA A 666 3.08 12.03 -23.03
CA ALA A 666 3.21 11.64 -21.63
C ALA A 666 3.71 12.78 -20.72
N LEU A 667 4.08 13.94 -21.28
CA LEU A 667 4.58 15.08 -20.52
C LEU A 667 3.43 15.89 -19.88
N PRO A 668 3.63 16.47 -18.67
CA PRO A 668 2.65 17.38 -18.07
C PRO A 668 2.28 18.54 -18.99
N ALA A 669 1.00 18.90 -19.07
CA ALA A 669 0.53 19.98 -19.92
C ALA A 669 1.01 21.37 -19.46
N ALA A 670 1.30 21.54 -18.16
CA ALA A 670 1.65 22.81 -17.54
C ALA A 670 3.12 23.24 -17.77
N GLN A 671 3.33 24.54 -17.98
CA GLN A 671 4.65 25.17 -17.98
C GLN A 671 5.08 25.56 -16.55
N PRO A 672 6.39 25.62 -16.24
CA PRO A 672 7.55 25.36 -17.12
C PRO A 672 7.88 23.86 -17.30
N GLY A 673 7.19 22.97 -16.59
CA GLY A 673 7.47 21.52 -16.60
C GLY A 673 7.44 20.91 -17.99
N ARG A 674 6.50 21.33 -18.85
CA ARG A 674 6.42 20.87 -20.24
C ARG A 674 7.68 21.21 -21.06
N ALA A 675 8.19 22.44 -20.98
CA ALA A 675 9.39 22.86 -21.71
C ALA A 675 10.63 22.05 -21.28
N ILE A 676 10.85 21.90 -19.98
CA ILE A 676 11.97 21.13 -19.42
C ILE A 676 11.86 19.66 -19.85
N GLY A 677 10.68 19.06 -19.67
CA GLY A 677 10.41 17.67 -20.08
C GLY A 677 10.59 17.44 -21.58
N THR A 678 10.24 18.42 -22.43
CA THR A 678 10.37 18.34 -23.89
C THR A 678 11.84 18.31 -24.32
N ALA A 679 12.68 19.15 -23.71
CA ALA A 679 14.12 19.21 -24.00
C ALA A 679 14.86 17.93 -23.56
N VAL A 680 14.52 17.40 -22.38
CA VAL A 680 15.04 16.10 -21.90
C VAL A 680 14.59 14.98 -22.82
N LEU A 681 13.29 14.90 -23.12
CA LEU A 681 12.71 13.87 -23.99
C LEU A 681 13.37 13.82 -25.37
N TYR A 682 13.58 14.97 -26.03
CA TYR A 682 14.20 15.00 -27.36
C TYR A 682 15.62 14.40 -27.33
N SER A 683 16.38 14.73 -26.29
CA SER A 683 17.74 14.24 -26.07
C SER A 683 17.74 12.72 -25.80
N THR A 684 16.88 12.26 -24.90
CA THR A 684 16.72 10.81 -24.59
C THR A 684 16.24 10.02 -25.81
N ALA A 685 15.29 10.54 -26.59
CA ALA A 685 14.81 9.90 -27.80
C ALA A 685 15.90 9.80 -28.88
N LYS A 686 16.74 10.82 -29.05
CA LYS A 686 17.89 10.78 -29.98
C LYS A 686 18.93 9.75 -29.56
N VAL A 687 19.21 9.63 -28.26
CA VAL A 687 20.11 8.59 -27.73
C VAL A 687 19.52 7.19 -27.94
N ALA A 688 18.23 6.97 -27.64
CA ALA A 688 17.57 5.69 -27.87
C ALA A 688 17.59 5.29 -29.36
N TYR A 689 17.26 6.21 -30.26
CA TYR A 689 17.30 5.98 -31.71
C TYR A 689 18.73 5.69 -32.23
N ALA A 690 19.75 6.37 -31.69
CA ALA A 690 21.14 6.08 -32.01
C ALA A 690 21.58 4.69 -31.51
N LEU A 691 21.16 4.29 -30.30
CA LEU A 691 21.42 2.96 -29.76
C LEU A 691 20.72 1.85 -30.56
N GLN A 692 19.52 2.11 -31.10
CA GLN A 692 18.84 1.21 -32.04
C GLN A 692 19.61 1.10 -33.36
N GLY A 693 20.07 2.23 -33.92
CA GLY A 693 20.84 2.25 -35.18
C GLY A 693 22.19 1.52 -35.12
N VAL A 694 22.77 1.32 -33.93
CA VAL A 694 23.98 0.49 -33.73
C VAL A 694 23.69 -0.90 -33.14
N GLY A 695 22.41 -1.30 -33.03
CA GLY A 695 21.99 -2.59 -32.49
C GLY A 695 22.19 -2.79 -30.98
N ALA A 696 22.54 -1.75 -30.22
CA ALA A 696 22.71 -1.81 -28.77
C ALA A 696 21.37 -1.84 -28.00
N MET A 697 20.28 -1.45 -28.67
CA MET A 697 18.90 -1.48 -28.18
C MET A 697 18.02 -2.08 -29.28
N ARG A 698 16.97 -2.86 -28.94
CA ARG A 698 16.06 -3.39 -29.96
C ARG A 698 15.29 -2.26 -30.66
N SER A 699 15.27 -2.31 -31.97
CA SER A 699 14.44 -1.47 -32.85
C SER A 699 12.98 -1.95 -32.86
N ILE A 700 12.11 -1.15 -33.48
CA ILE A 700 10.71 -1.52 -33.71
C ILE A 700 10.62 -2.61 -34.79
N ASP A 701 11.51 -2.55 -35.78
CA ASP A 701 11.63 -3.56 -36.83
C ASP A 701 12.06 -4.93 -36.28
N ASP A 702 12.90 -4.99 -35.24
CA ASP A 702 13.31 -6.24 -34.61
C ASP A 702 12.12 -7.01 -33.99
N TYR A 703 11.18 -6.33 -33.34
CA TYR A 703 10.01 -7.01 -32.78
C TYR A 703 8.88 -7.16 -33.79
N ARG A 704 8.79 -6.28 -34.80
CA ARG A 704 7.93 -6.47 -35.97
C ARG A 704 8.27 -7.78 -36.70
N ALA A 705 9.56 -8.04 -36.94
CA ALA A 705 10.02 -9.32 -37.51
C ALA A 705 9.66 -10.53 -36.64
N ASP A 706 9.83 -10.44 -35.31
CA ASP A 706 9.46 -11.52 -34.38
C ASP A 706 7.97 -11.89 -34.46
N LEU A 707 7.06 -10.92 -34.59
CA LEU A 707 5.61 -11.16 -34.59
C LEU A 707 5.12 -12.00 -35.78
N ASN A 708 5.90 -12.00 -36.86
CA ASN A 708 5.65 -12.81 -38.06
C ASN A 708 6.60 -14.04 -38.15
N ASP A 709 7.48 -14.27 -37.18
CA ASP A 709 8.33 -15.47 -37.10
C ASP A 709 7.53 -16.71 -36.63
N PRO A 710 7.35 -17.74 -37.49
CA PRO A 710 6.63 -18.97 -37.10
C PRO A 710 7.40 -19.74 -36.02
N GLU A 711 8.70 -19.51 -35.83
CA GLU A 711 9.44 -20.09 -34.72
C GLU A 711 9.12 -19.41 -33.38
N ILE A 712 8.68 -18.15 -33.34
CA ILE A 712 8.35 -17.47 -32.08
C ILE A 712 6.86 -17.60 -31.71
N PHE A 713 5.95 -17.43 -32.67
CA PHE A 713 4.50 -17.40 -32.40
C PHE A 713 3.67 -18.51 -33.08
N GLY A 714 4.29 -19.33 -33.92
CA GLY A 714 3.59 -20.40 -34.64
C GLY A 714 2.47 -19.91 -35.56
N GLU A 715 1.69 -20.87 -36.05
CA GLU A 715 0.65 -20.72 -37.07
C GLU A 715 -0.65 -20.08 -36.57
N ALA A 716 -0.66 -19.52 -35.35
CA ALA A 716 -1.83 -18.88 -34.74
C ALA A 716 -2.48 -17.84 -35.67
N ARG A 717 -3.81 -17.81 -35.73
CA ARG A 717 -4.56 -16.83 -36.54
C ARG A 717 -4.19 -15.40 -36.12
N ARG A 718 -4.13 -14.46 -37.06
CA ARG A 718 -3.81 -13.05 -36.79
C ARG A 718 -5.03 -12.17 -37.08
N LEU A 719 -5.53 -11.44 -36.07
CA LEU A 719 -6.57 -10.42 -36.21
C LEU A 719 -5.95 -9.03 -36.00
N TYR A 720 -6.09 -8.14 -36.96
CA TYR A 720 -5.62 -6.76 -36.87
C TYR A 720 -6.78 -5.80 -36.65
N LEU A 721 -6.69 -4.96 -35.63
CA LEU A 721 -7.63 -3.89 -35.29
C LEU A 721 -6.90 -2.56 -35.40
N TYR A 722 -7.41 -1.63 -36.19
CA TYR A 722 -6.75 -0.34 -36.42
C TYR A 722 -7.72 0.74 -36.87
N SER A 723 -7.43 2.01 -36.55
CA SER A 723 -8.21 3.16 -37.01
C SER A 723 -7.57 3.84 -38.21
N ARG A 724 -8.39 4.32 -39.15
CA ARG A 724 -7.91 5.12 -40.30
C ARG A 724 -7.42 6.52 -39.91
N ILE A 725 -7.75 6.99 -38.70
CA ILE A 725 -7.30 8.26 -38.10
C ILE A 725 -6.34 8.08 -36.92
N ASP A 726 -5.63 6.94 -36.83
CA ASP A 726 -4.61 6.73 -35.80
C ASP A 726 -3.32 7.54 -36.11
N ASP A 727 -3.20 8.71 -35.47
CA ASP A 727 -2.02 9.58 -35.57
C ASP A 727 -0.75 9.01 -34.91
N MET A 728 -0.87 7.99 -34.05
CA MET A 728 0.28 7.41 -33.32
C MET A 728 0.87 6.21 -34.05
N ILE A 729 0.01 5.29 -34.50
CA ILE A 729 0.38 4.11 -35.29
C ILE A 729 -0.47 4.06 -36.56
N PRO A 730 -0.01 4.71 -37.65
CA PRO A 730 -0.75 4.79 -38.90
C PRO A 730 -1.15 3.42 -39.46
N TRP A 731 -2.42 3.30 -39.84
CA TRP A 731 -3.03 2.08 -40.37
C TRP A 731 -2.25 1.41 -41.53
N LYS A 732 -1.48 2.17 -42.30
CA LYS A 732 -0.66 1.65 -43.40
C LYS A 732 0.44 0.71 -42.92
N ASP A 733 1.00 0.96 -41.74
CA ASP A 733 2.10 0.15 -41.19
C ASP A 733 1.55 -1.16 -40.61
N VAL A 734 0.32 -1.11 -40.08
CA VAL A 734 -0.49 -2.27 -39.65
C VAL A 734 -0.93 -3.10 -40.86
N GLU A 735 -1.53 -2.48 -41.88
CA GLU A 735 -1.89 -3.15 -43.13
C GLU A 735 -0.65 -3.76 -43.83
N GLY A 736 0.50 -3.09 -43.78
CA GLY A 736 1.77 -3.65 -44.26
C GLY A 736 2.21 -4.92 -43.52
N HIS A 737 2.01 -4.99 -42.19
CA HIS A 737 2.33 -6.18 -41.39
C HIS A 737 1.32 -7.32 -41.64
N MET A 738 0.06 -6.94 -41.84
CA MET A 738 -1.05 -7.83 -42.21
C MET A 738 -0.82 -8.46 -43.60
N ILE A 739 -0.36 -7.68 -44.58
CA ILE A 739 0.03 -8.16 -45.92
C ILE A 739 1.25 -9.09 -45.83
N GLU A 740 2.28 -8.72 -45.06
CA GLU A 740 3.45 -9.58 -44.84
C GLU A 740 3.07 -10.91 -44.19
N ALA A 741 2.19 -10.88 -43.18
CA ALA A 741 1.67 -12.07 -42.53
C ALA A 741 0.90 -12.97 -43.50
N SER A 742 0.05 -12.39 -44.35
CA SER A 742 -0.69 -13.12 -45.38
C SER A 742 0.24 -13.72 -46.45
N GLY A 743 1.31 -13.01 -46.83
CA GLY A 743 2.34 -13.49 -47.75
C GLY A 743 3.21 -14.62 -47.17
N ARG A 744 3.33 -14.69 -45.84
CA ARG A 744 3.94 -15.80 -45.10
C ARG A 744 2.98 -16.98 -44.87
N GLY A 745 1.74 -16.90 -45.35
CA GLY A 745 0.76 -17.98 -45.29
C GLY A 745 -0.09 -18.03 -44.01
N TYR A 746 0.00 -17.04 -43.11
CA TYR A 746 -0.88 -17.00 -41.95
C TYR A 746 -2.34 -16.77 -42.34
N ALA A 747 -3.27 -17.34 -41.57
CA ALA A 747 -4.68 -16.99 -41.63
C ALA A 747 -4.90 -15.61 -40.97
N VAL A 748 -5.21 -14.61 -41.79
CA VAL A 748 -5.20 -13.18 -41.43
C VAL A 748 -6.56 -12.53 -41.66
N THR A 749 -7.01 -11.74 -40.69
CA THR A 749 -8.24 -10.95 -40.73
C THR A 749 -7.94 -9.50 -40.32
N GLY A 750 -8.46 -8.52 -41.07
CA GLY A 750 -8.30 -7.09 -40.74
C GLY A 750 -9.65 -6.42 -40.48
N VAL A 751 -9.74 -5.58 -39.45
CA VAL A 751 -10.89 -4.73 -39.17
C VAL A 751 -10.41 -3.28 -39.01
N SER A 752 -10.85 -2.44 -39.95
CA SER A 752 -10.53 -1.00 -39.92
C SER A 752 -11.71 -0.19 -39.40
N PHE A 753 -11.46 0.66 -38.41
CA PHE A 753 -12.41 1.63 -37.85
C PHE A 753 -12.23 3.01 -38.53
N GLU A 754 -13.33 3.75 -38.70
CA GLU A 754 -13.32 5.04 -39.39
C GLU A 754 -12.92 6.20 -38.44
N ASP A 755 -13.57 6.33 -37.28
CA ASP A 755 -13.38 7.44 -36.31
C ASP A 755 -12.66 7.04 -35.01
N GLY A 756 -11.91 5.93 -35.01
CA GLY A 756 -11.34 5.36 -33.78
C GLY A 756 -10.08 6.09 -33.27
N LYS A 757 -9.87 6.13 -31.96
CA LYS A 757 -8.64 6.68 -31.35
C LYS A 757 -7.68 5.57 -30.93
N HIS A 758 -6.37 5.89 -30.86
CA HIS A 758 -5.32 4.93 -30.54
C HIS A 758 -5.61 4.16 -29.23
N CYS A 759 -5.73 2.82 -29.32
CA CYS A 759 -6.11 1.94 -28.22
C CYS A 759 -7.41 2.37 -27.47
N GLU A 760 -8.39 2.93 -28.19
CA GLU A 760 -9.73 3.22 -27.64
C GLU A 760 -10.80 2.24 -28.14
N GLU A 761 -10.53 1.45 -29.19
CA GLU A 761 -11.55 0.61 -29.83
C GLU A 761 -11.92 -0.64 -29.05
N THR A 762 -13.23 -0.94 -29.02
CA THR A 762 -13.76 -2.05 -28.21
C THR A 762 -13.82 -3.32 -29.05
N VAL A 763 -13.13 -4.39 -28.63
CA VAL A 763 -13.09 -5.69 -29.34
C VAL A 763 -14.47 -6.39 -29.42
N TYR A 764 -15.40 -6.02 -28.54
CA TYR A 764 -16.67 -6.70 -28.29
C TYR A 764 -17.55 -6.96 -29.54
N PRO A 765 -17.72 -6.03 -30.50
CA PRO A 765 -18.50 -6.29 -31.71
C PRO A 765 -17.85 -7.33 -32.63
N VAL A 766 -16.52 -7.43 -32.63
CA VAL A 766 -15.74 -8.22 -33.60
C VAL A 766 -15.61 -9.69 -33.19
N LEU A 767 -15.42 -9.97 -31.89
CA LEU A 767 -15.24 -11.34 -31.39
C LEU A 767 -16.40 -12.28 -31.72
N SER A 768 -17.62 -11.73 -31.86
CA SER A 768 -18.86 -12.45 -32.19
C SER A 768 -18.83 -13.24 -33.51
N ARG A 769 -17.85 -13.00 -34.38
CA ARG A 769 -17.77 -13.61 -35.72
C ARG A 769 -16.52 -14.41 -36.02
N GLU A 770 -15.42 -14.16 -35.32
CA GLU A 770 -14.10 -14.63 -35.77
C GLU A 770 -13.49 -15.74 -34.91
N TYR A 771 -13.79 -15.81 -33.60
CA TYR A 771 -13.23 -16.87 -32.75
C TYR A 771 -13.92 -18.22 -32.98
N ASP A 772 -15.26 -18.25 -32.97
CA ASP A 772 -16.07 -19.46 -33.09
C ASP A 772 -16.20 -20.01 -34.53
N LYS A 773 -15.49 -19.45 -35.53
CA LYS A 773 -15.55 -19.91 -36.94
C LYS A 773 -14.30 -20.68 -37.38
N VAL A 774 -14.52 -21.97 -37.65
CA VAL A 774 -13.58 -22.84 -38.36
C VAL A 774 -13.85 -22.76 -39.87
N ASP A 775 -13.45 -21.66 -40.50
CA ASP A 775 -13.50 -21.48 -41.97
C ASP A 775 -12.22 -20.76 -42.46
N PRO A 776 -11.24 -21.49 -43.02
CA PRO A 776 -10.00 -20.89 -43.54
C PRO A 776 -10.16 -20.02 -44.81
N SER A 777 -11.35 -19.97 -45.43
CA SER A 777 -11.51 -19.42 -46.79
C SER A 777 -11.64 -17.89 -46.88
N ARG A 778 -11.78 -17.18 -45.76
CA ARG A 778 -12.08 -15.74 -45.73
C ARG A 778 -10.86 -14.86 -45.45
N GLN A 779 -10.11 -14.53 -46.49
CA GLN A 779 -9.12 -13.44 -46.47
C GLN A 779 -9.79 -12.11 -46.87
N GLY A 780 -9.59 -11.04 -46.09
CA GLY A 780 -10.09 -9.70 -46.43
C GLY A 780 -10.17 -8.73 -45.25
N VAL A 781 -10.26 -7.43 -45.57
CA VAL A 781 -10.49 -6.34 -44.61
C VAL A 781 -11.99 -6.05 -44.49
N GLN A 782 -12.51 -5.93 -43.27
CA GLN A 782 -13.88 -5.51 -42.99
C GLN A 782 -13.90 -4.07 -42.45
N LEU A 783 -14.86 -3.26 -42.92
CA LEU A 783 -15.11 -1.91 -42.41
C LEU A 783 -16.00 -1.99 -41.16
N GLY A 784 -15.49 -1.56 -40.01
CA GLY A 784 -16.22 -1.54 -38.74
C GLY A 784 -16.99 -0.24 -38.54
N ARG A 785 -18.32 -0.27 -38.71
CA ARG A 785 -19.20 0.84 -38.32
C ARG A 785 -19.66 0.71 -36.87
N ARG A 786 -19.67 1.83 -36.14
CA ARG A 786 -20.44 1.93 -34.88
C ARG A 786 -21.93 1.74 -35.20
N TRP A 787 -22.61 0.94 -34.39
CA TRP A 787 -24.06 0.76 -34.48
C TRP A 787 -24.75 1.70 -33.50
N GLU A 788 -25.56 2.62 -34.01
CA GLU A 788 -26.53 3.36 -33.22
C GLU A 788 -27.83 2.55 -33.13
N ASN A 789 -28.50 2.56 -31.98
CA ASN A 789 -29.76 1.85 -31.80
C ASN A 789 -30.92 2.62 -32.47
N SER A 790 -31.27 2.27 -33.72
CA SER A 790 -32.62 2.47 -34.29
C SER A 790 -32.80 1.80 -35.67
N ILE A 791 -34.06 1.52 -36.02
CA ILE A 791 -34.54 1.03 -37.32
C ILE A 791 -34.12 -0.41 -37.69
N ASP A 792 -34.67 -1.38 -36.96
CA ASP A 792 -34.92 -2.75 -37.48
C ASP A 792 -36.30 -2.81 -38.19
N SER A 793 -36.67 -1.70 -38.87
CA SER A 793 -38.03 -1.45 -39.37
C SER A 793 -38.07 -0.63 -40.66
N LEU A 794 -37.17 -0.94 -41.62
CA LEU A 794 -37.27 -0.49 -43.01
C LEU A 794 -36.44 -1.40 -43.94
N GLY A 795 -36.88 -2.65 -44.10
CA GLY A 795 -36.39 -3.52 -45.16
C GLY A 795 -36.90 -3.11 -46.55
N GLU A 796 -36.33 -3.72 -47.59
CA GLU A 796 -36.94 -3.87 -48.91
C GLU A 796 -37.25 -2.59 -49.71
N ALA A 797 -36.26 -1.72 -49.92
CA ALA A 797 -36.30 -0.74 -51.01
C ALA A 797 -34.93 -0.45 -51.66
N LEU A 798 -34.93 -0.43 -53.00
CA LEU A 798 -33.86 -0.03 -53.95
C LEU A 798 -32.83 -1.12 -54.35
N ASN A 799 -32.38 -1.01 -55.61
CA ASN A 799 -31.93 -2.13 -56.47
C ASN A 799 -30.38 -2.17 -56.64
N PRO A 800 -29.77 -3.32 -57.01
CA PRO A 800 -28.32 -3.43 -57.14
C PRO A 800 -27.83 -2.88 -58.49
N GLY A 801 -26.86 -1.95 -58.45
CA GLY A 801 -26.28 -1.36 -59.66
C GLY A 801 -24.91 -0.67 -59.48
N PHE A 802 -24.23 -0.86 -58.34
CA PHE A 802 -23.01 -0.11 -57.99
C PHE A 802 -21.71 -0.94 -58.05
N THR A 803 -21.79 -2.23 -58.40
CA THR A 803 -20.72 -3.22 -58.22
C THR A 803 -19.69 -3.28 -59.38
N SER A 804 -19.66 -2.28 -60.28
CA SER A 804 -18.94 -2.38 -61.56
C SER A 804 -17.81 -1.36 -61.79
N CYS A 805 -17.46 -0.52 -60.83
CA CYS A 805 -16.47 0.57 -61.03
C CYS A 805 -15.16 0.46 -60.23
N ILE A 806 -15.03 -0.50 -59.29
CA ILE A 806 -13.84 -0.61 -58.42
C ILE A 806 -12.68 -1.40 -59.08
N GLY A 807 -12.91 -2.02 -60.25
CA GLY A 807 -11.94 -2.90 -60.91
C GLY A 807 -10.81 -2.24 -61.71
N TYR A 808 -10.67 -0.90 -61.70
CA TYR A 808 -9.84 -0.19 -62.70
C TYR A 808 -8.76 0.77 -62.16
N TRP A 809 -8.43 0.70 -60.87
CA TRP A 809 -7.46 1.62 -60.23
C TRP A 809 -6.24 0.94 -59.57
N ASN A 810 -5.94 -0.30 -59.95
CA ASN A 810 -4.90 -1.13 -59.33
C ASN A 810 -3.64 -1.36 -60.19
N THR A 811 -3.46 -0.60 -61.28
CA THR A 811 -2.32 -0.76 -62.21
C THR A 811 -1.80 0.56 -62.77
N MET A 812 -1.02 1.31 -61.99
CA MET A 812 0.07 2.13 -62.53
C MET A 812 1.13 2.40 -61.46
N ASP A 813 2.39 2.27 -61.84
CA ASP A 813 3.58 2.45 -61.00
C ASP A 813 4.48 3.53 -61.66
N HIS A 814 5.43 4.03 -60.88
CA HIS A 814 6.59 4.87 -61.21
C HIS A 814 6.40 6.39 -61.39
N ARG A 815 7.07 7.11 -60.48
CA ARG A 815 8.06 8.19 -60.72
C ARG A 815 7.69 9.37 -61.64
N ASN A 816 7.81 10.57 -61.09
CA ASN A 816 7.98 11.85 -61.79
C ASN A 816 6.91 12.23 -62.84
N THR A 817 5.89 12.95 -62.40
CA THR A 817 5.41 14.16 -63.12
C THR A 817 4.62 15.04 -62.17
N GLY A 818 4.72 16.37 -62.33
CA GLY A 818 3.92 17.33 -61.57
C GLY A 818 2.75 17.85 -62.39
N CYS A 819 1.56 17.91 -61.81
CA CYS A 819 0.43 18.70 -62.30
C CYS A 819 -0.40 19.24 -61.12
N LYS A 820 -1.17 20.30 -61.37
CA LYS A 820 -1.89 21.08 -60.35
C LYS A 820 -3.35 20.63 -60.21
N MET A 821 -3.96 20.98 -59.08
CA MET A 821 -5.43 20.94 -58.91
C MET A 821 -6.13 21.91 -59.86
N THR A 822 -7.00 21.37 -60.72
CA THR A 822 -8.22 22.00 -61.26
C THR A 822 -9.26 20.91 -61.52
N ASP A 823 -10.50 21.31 -61.80
CA ASP A 823 -11.58 20.51 -62.42
C ASP A 823 -12.25 19.39 -61.58
N LEU A 824 -13.02 19.82 -60.58
CA LEU A 824 -14.19 19.07 -60.05
C LEU A 824 -15.38 20.03 -59.78
N GLY A 825 -15.81 20.77 -60.81
CA GLY A 825 -16.85 21.81 -60.67
C GLY A 825 -18.30 21.32 -60.55
N ASP A 826 -18.64 20.17 -61.13
CA ASP A 826 -20.03 19.87 -61.51
C ASP A 826 -20.87 19.06 -60.49
N TYR A 827 -20.33 18.71 -59.32
CA TYR A 827 -21.05 17.88 -58.33
C TYR A 827 -21.82 18.65 -57.24
N ALA A 828 -21.61 19.97 -57.12
CA ALA A 828 -22.33 20.81 -56.14
C ALA A 828 -23.87 20.79 -56.25
N PRO A 829 -24.51 20.81 -57.44
CA PRO A 829 -25.97 21.01 -57.54
C PRO A 829 -26.85 19.88 -56.96
N LYS A 830 -26.34 18.64 -56.89
CA LYS A 830 -27.13 17.49 -56.43
C LYS A 830 -27.18 17.31 -54.91
N ALA A 831 -26.19 17.82 -54.16
CA ALA A 831 -26.24 17.82 -52.70
C ALA A 831 -27.32 18.78 -52.17
N LEU A 832 -27.51 19.91 -52.85
CA LEU A 832 -28.43 20.99 -52.47
C LEU A 832 -29.92 20.61 -52.54
N SER A 833 -30.32 19.60 -53.30
CA SER A 833 -31.71 19.12 -53.32
C SER A 833 -32.04 18.23 -52.11
N LEU A 834 -31.09 17.39 -51.68
CA LEU A 834 -31.26 16.51 -50.52
C LEU A 834 -31.33 17.30 -49.21
N LEU A 835 -30.55 18.38 -49.09
CA LEU A 835 -30.55 19.25 -47.91
C LEU A 835 -31.90 19.96 -47.72
N ARG A 836 -32.57 20.38 -48.81
CA ARG A 836 -33.85 21.12 -48.72
C ARG A 836 -35.01 20.30 -48.16
N SER A 837 -34.98 18.96 -48.20
CA SER A 837 -36.04 18.14 -47.59
C SER A 837 -35.95 18.06 -46.05
N LYS A 838 -34.80 18.38 -45.46
CA LYS A 838 -34.59 18.40 -43.99
C LYS A 838 -34.78 19.80 -43.34
N VAL A 839 -35.06 20.84 -44.12
CA VAL A 839 -35.17 22.23 -43.60
C VAL A 839 -36.48 22.50 -42.84
N GLN A 840 -37.47 21.60 -42.87
CA GLN A 840 -38.68 21.72 -42.04
C GLN A 840 -38.47 21.45 -40.52
N SER A 841 -37.24 21.13 -40.07
CA SER A 841 -36.90 20.98 -38.64
C SER A 841 -35.82 21.98 -38.14
N GLY A 842 -35.70 23.13 -38.80
CA GLY A 842 -35.34 24.43 -38.19
C GLY A 842 -34.05 24.58 -37.36
N TRP A 843 -32.92 24.81 -38.02
CA TRP A 843 -31.81 25.66 -37.53
C TRP A 843 -31.31 26.54 -38.70
N VAL A 844 -30.72 27.71 -38.42
CA VAL A 844 -30.42 28.76 -39.43
C VAL A 844 -28.97 29.25 -39.30
N MET A 845 -28.29 29.43 -40.44
CA MET A 845 -26.93 29.98 -40.54
C MET A 845 -26.90 31.51 -40.70
N TYR A 846 -25.74 32.11 -40.47
CA TYR A 846 -25.24 33.20 -41.32
C TYR A 846 -23.72 33.08 -41.55
N GLU A 847 -23.28 33.32 -42.78
CA GLU A 847 -21.87 33.42 -43.18
C GLU A 847 -21.41 34.88 -43.18
N TRP A 848 -20.10 35.14 -43.06
CA TRP A 848 -19.37 35.99 -44.03
C TRP A 848 -17.85 35.89 -43.92
N SER A 849 -17.14 36.18 -45.02
CA SER A 849 -15.67 36.22 -45.07
C SER A 849 -15.14 37.14 -46.19
N SER A 850 -14.40 38.21 -45.84
CA SER A 850 -13.66 39.02 -46.81
C SER A 850 -12.63 40.01 -46.22
N CYS A 851 -11.40 39.95 -46.75
CA CYS A 851 -10.53 41.08 -47.13
C CYS A 851 -9.98 42.13 -46.13
N THR A 852 -8.64 42.16 -46.03
CA THR A 852 -7.69 43.32 -46.16
C THR A 852 -7.74 44.50 -45.16
N GLY A 853 -6.57 44.93 -44.62
CA GLY A 853 -6.56 46.11 -43.72
C GLY A 853 -5.29 46.85 -43.23
N ASN A 854 -4.05 46.58 -43.68
CA ASN A 854 -2.94 47.56 -43.80
C ASN A 854 -2.24 48.23 -42.55
N LEU A 855 -0.96 48.65 -42.76
CA LEU A 855 -0.08 49.57 -41.97
C LEU A 855 0.57 48.99 -40.67
N GLU A 856 1.91 48.80 -40.60
CA GLU A 856 3.02 49.75 -40.26
C GLU A 856 3.12 50.09 -38.75
N ASP A 857 4.28 50.18 -38.07
CA ASP A 857 5.63 49.57 -38.19
C ASP A 857 6.35 49.78 -36.80
N GLY A 858 7.66 49.61 -36.51
CA GLY A 858 8.90 49.27 -37.24
C GLY A 858 10.14 49.48 -36.34
N GLU A 859 11.32 48.95 -36.73
CA GLU A 859 12.68 49.20 -36.11
C GLU A 859 12.89 48.76 -34.62
N ASP A 860 14.09 48.49 -34.05
CA ASP A 860 15.47 48.29 -34.58
C ASP A 860 16.27 47.24 -33.74
N TYR A 861 17.57 47.09 -34.02
CA TYR A 861 18.48 46.00 -33.63
C TYR A 861 19.65 46.43 -32.68
N GLN A 862 20.29 45.42 -32.02
CA GLN A 862 21.67 45.39 -31.48
C GLN A 862 21.98 45.56 -29.96
N ARG A 863 22.74 44.55 -29.45
CA ARG A 863 23.94 44.62 -28.56
C ARG A 863 23.79 45.07 -27.09
N ALA A 864 24.59 44.57 -26.13
CA ALA A 864 25.54 43.43 -26.11
C ALA A 864 25.83 42.99 -24.65
N ASP A 865 26.40 41.79 -24.48
CA ASP A 865 26.88 41.27 -23.19
C ASP A 865 28.13 41.99 -22.66
N ALA A 866 28.25 42.13 -21.32
CA ALA A 866 29.53 42.17 -20.60
C ALA A 866 29.39 41.93 -19.07
N GLU A 867 29.85 40.75 -18.65
CA GLU A 867 30.66 40.46 -17.43
C GLU A 867 30.14 40.63 -15.97
N ALA A 868 30.64 39.65 -15.17
CA ALA A 868 30.98 39.67 -13.74
C ALA A 868 29.90 39.46 -12.63
N PHE A 869 30.21 38.77 -11.51
CA PHE A 869 30.88 37.46 -11.30
C PHE A 869 30.66 37.01 -9.83
N PHE A 870 30.23 35.76 -9.61
CA PHE A 870 30.51 34.85 -8.47
C PHE A 870 30.34 35.24 -6.96
N ASN A 871 29.84 34.24 -6.21
CA ASN A 871 30.20 33.82 -4.84
C ASN A 871 29.66 34.47 -3.55
N THR A 872 28.61 33.83 -3.02
CA THR A 872 28.60 33.00 -1.77
C THR A 872 29.27 33.49 -0.46
N GLU A 873 28.45 33.44 0.60
CA GLU A 873 28.75 32.96 1.97
C GLU A 873 29.78 33.67 2.88
N ALA A 874 29.28 34.25 3.97
CA ALA A 874 29.81 34.05 5.33
C ALA A 874 28.74 34.40 6.40
N TYR A 875 28.97 34.00 7.65
CA TYR A 875 27.98 33.99 8.75
C TYR A 875 28.29 35.04 9.85
N THR A 876 27.38 35.16 10.83
CA THR A 876 27.53 35.69 12.22
C THR A 876 27.51 37.19 12.56
N SER A 877 26.82 37.45 13.68
CA SER A 877 27.06 38.45 14.75
C SER A 877 26.43 39.86 14.69
N LEU A 878 25.57 40.12 15.69
CA LEU A 878 25.23 41.40 16.32
C LEU A 878 26.34 41.78 17.36
N PRO A 879 26.34 42.96 18.04
CA PRO A 879 25.40 44.09 17.97
C PRO A 879 26.04 45.51 17.88
N GLY A 880 25.21 46.50 17.51
CA GLY A 880 25.06 47.71 18.34
C GLY A 880 25.73 49.03 17.92
N CYS A 881 24.89 50.06 17.66
CA CYS A 881 25.04 51.38 18.30
C CYS A 881 23.68 52.12 18.34
N ARG A 882 23.60 53.31 18.97
CA ARG A 882 22.32 53.94 19.40
C ARG A 882 22.04 55.35 18.82
N VAL A 883 20.75 55.57 18.52
CA VAL A 883 19.94 56.80 18.75
C VAL A 883 20.32 58.12 18.03
N SER A 884 19.45 58.56 17.10
CA SER A 884 18.79 59.90 17.00
C SER A 884 18.24 60.10 15.57
N GLY A 885 17.15 60.86 15.29
CA GLY A 885 16.12 61.43 16.17
C GLY A 885 15.26 62.49 15.44
N SER A 886 13.92 62.47 15.61
CA SER A 886 12.91 63.40 14.99
C SER A 886 12.80 63.34 13.44
N SER A 887 11.70 63.73 12.75
CA SER A 887 10.46 64.43 13.16
C SER A 887 9.22 63.92 12.39
N TYR A 888 8.01 64.11 12.95
CA TYR A 888 6.70 64.06 12.25
C TYR A 888 6.28 65.48 11.81
N PRO A 889 5.36 65.66 10.83
CA PRO A 889 3.93 65.76 11.16
C PRO A 889 2.97 65.08 10.16
N GLU A 890 1.72 64.90 10.60
CA GLU A 890 0.58 64.38 9.83
C GLU A 890 -0.11 65.47 8.98
N LEU A 891 -0.94 65.07 8.01
CA LEU A 891 -2.01 65.92 7.44
C LEU A 891 -3.25 65.11 7.03
N THR A 892 -4.42 65.60 7.43
CA THR A 892 -5.78 65.21 6.97
C THR A 892 -6.34 66.33 6.05
N GLY A 893 -7.41 66.21 5.27
CA GLY A 893 -8.37 65.13 4.96
C GLY A 893 -9.56 65.68 4.12
N HIS A 894 -10.44 64.80 3.61
CA HIS A 894 -11.69 65.10 2.84
C HIS A 894 -11.54 65.74 1.42
N GLY A 895 -12.49 65.61 0.47
CA GLY A 895 -13.66 64.70 0.40
C GLY A 895 -14.79 65.15 -0.58
N ASN A 896 -15.60 64.20 -1.06
CA ASN A 896 -16.90 64.34 -1.79
C ASN A 896 -16.87 64.91 -3.24
N SER A 897 -17.81 64.59 -4.16
CA SER A 897 -19.00 63.69 -4.23
C SER A 897 -19.13 63.19 -5.71
N ARG A 898 -20.04 62.31 -6.19
CA ARG A 898 -21.39 61.78 -5.84
C ARG A 898 -21.45 60.27 -6.20
N SER A 899 -22.41 59.39 -5.86
CA SER A 899 -23.85 59.41 -5.51
C SER A 899 -24.83 59.54 -6.71
N THR A 900 -25.94 58.79 -6.85
CA THR A 900 -26.67 57.90 -5.91
C THR A 900 -27.57 56.88 -6.66
N ILE A 901 -27.81 55.68 -6.10
CA ILE A 901 -29.10 54.93 -6.03
C ILE A 901 -28.95 53.82 -4.96
N PHE A 902 -30.05 53.28 -4.39
CA PHE A 902 -30.07 52.69 -3.03
C PHE A 902 -31.02 51.46 -2.86
N SER A 903 -30.83 50.70 -1.77
CA SER A 903 -31.71 49.61 -1.24
C SER A 903 -31.64 48.22 -1.93
N GLN A 904 -31.58 47.05 -1.26
CA GLN A 904 -31.42 46.73 0.19
C GLN A 904 -30.95 45.26 0.44
N CYS A 905 -30.47 44.99 1.67
CA CYS A 905 -30.28 43.69 2.37
C CYS A 905 -29.05 42.74 2.14
N GLN A 906 -28.23 42.66 3.20
CA GLN A 906 -27.62 41.47 3.87
C GLN A 906 -26.61 40.48 3.20
N THR A 907 -25.33 40.65 3.58
CA THR A 907 -24.53 39.69 4.40
C THR A 907 -23.87 38.41 3.81
N ILE A 908 -22.53 38.33 3.98
CA ILE A 908 -21.62 37.14 4.14
C ILE A 908 -20.93 36.46 2.92
N VAL A 909 -19.57 36.52 2.98
CA VAL A 909 -18.50 35.52 2.64
C VAL A 909 -18.28 34.98 1.21
N VAL A 910 -16.98 34.80 0.94
CA VAL A 910 -16.30 34.07 -0.14
C VAL A 910 -17.10 32.94 -0.79
N ALA A 911 -17.46 33.13 -2.07
CA ALA A 911 -17.63 32.06 -3.04
C ALA A 911 -17.41 32.60 -4.47
N THR A 912 -16.49 31.97 -5.23
CA THR A 912 -16.42 32.13 -6.69
C THR A 912 -16.72 30.78 -7.34
N TYR A 913 -17.96 30.33 -7.19
CA TYR A 913 -18.49 29.14 -7.85
C TYR A 913 -20.00 29.30 -8.03
N ILE A 914 -20.56 28.68 -9.09
CA ILE A 914 -22.00 28.73 -9.45
C ILE A 914 -22.39 30.14 -9.98
N ARG A 915 -23.17 30.36 -11.06
CA ARG A 915 -24.23 29.61 -11.79
C ARG A 915 -24.11 30.00 -13.29
N ASN A 916 -24.51 29.22 -14.31
CA ASN A 916 -24.89 27.81 -14.48
C ASN A 916 -25.18 27.55 -15.98
N THR A 917 -25.19 26.29 -16.44
CA THR A 917 -26.02 25.72 -17.56
C THR A 917 -26.01 26.41 -18.95
N TRP A 918 -25.93 25.73 -20.11
CA TRP A 918 -26.11 24.32 -20.46
C TRP A 918 -25.68 24.07 -21.94
N PHE A 919 -25.71 22.80 -22.40
CA PHE A 919 -25.31 22.29 -23.73
C PHE A 919 -23.79 22.45 -24.06
N GLU A 920 -22.99 21.44 -24.41
CA GLU A 920 -23.08 20.27 -25.32
C GLU A 920 -22.54 20.55 -26.74
N GLN A 921 -21.95 19.50 -27.34
CA GLN A 921 -21.27 19.48 -28.65
C GLN A 921 -20.09 20.46 -28.83
N PHE A 922 -18.91 20.03 -28.39
CA PHE A 922 -17.68 19.98 -29.20
C PHE A 922 -16.62 19.05 -28.56
#